data_AF-A0A832PWH0-F1
#
_entry.id   AF-A0A832PWH0-F1
#
_cell.length_a   1.000
_cell.length_b   1.000
_cell.length_c   1.000
_cell.angle_alpha   90.00
_cell.angle_beta   90.00
_cell.angle_gamma   90.00
#
_symmetry.space_group_name_H-M   'P 1'
#
loop_
_entity.id
_entity.type
_entity.pdbx_description
1 polymer ?
#
loop_
_entity_poly.entity_id
_entity_poly.type
_entity_poly.pdbx_seq_one_letter_code
_entity_poly.pdbx_strand_id
1 'polypeptide(L)'
;MKKQSPQIPLVLVALLMMLVACGSNGATEDIIDRESDTDVVADTDPDEGDTWGLDQIDSLDAADADVSVDDVADSLDAADADVSVDDVADALTDTVLPPDRRCNGSEDLCSRPFDFTVFVTTHNAMSNEEDGWAGPNQGWNMLNQLNAGVRAMMIDLYVWDNEKKEPESPWLCHGSCVFGSKRLSDALVELRDWLLANPREVVTLILENLVPGNEVIKTFEEAGLGPFLHAQVPGEAWPTLGSMIDDGRRLVVFTLDLQGGDAPWFMAQSDHAWENHFAAKRKEDMKCDRHKGDEDNPLFILNHFLSAPIGSPDLAQQVNFNPFLSERTLGCRNASGRQVNFLAVDFCDIGDVFTTVDALNAVPWHSRDDELRINHIQLLGTHNSYHIDPGEGALPQWKYTHAPLDEQLQFQMVRSIELDIYFRAEGGFSVHHIPLFDDQTTCESLDICLGLVKDWSDSHPWHVPLMILIEPKEILGKDLSDNGIDKVDAAIRAVLGDDRIITPDDVRGSHATLREALEADGWPTLAEARGKVMFLMLDNKENRTTYLEEHPNLEGRVMFARGGKDEPWSAILEYGNPERDEAEIVAAVQAGYLVRTHVGGPVQDAETAARRLEIALRSGAHVISTDFPVDPGDAYAVTLPDKAPANCNPVTTADMQPSCRSGDVE
;
A
#
# COMPACT_ATOMS: atom_id res chain seq x y z
N MET A 1 -29.05 -59.10 28.39
CA MET A 1 -28.87 -58.70 29.80
C MET A 1 -27.55 -57.95 29.93
N LYS A 2 -27.63 -56.68 30.37
CA LYS A 2 -26.59 -55.78 30.95
C LYS A 2 -25.17 -55.73 30.33
N LYS A 3 -24.81 -54.57 29.79
CA LYS A 3 -23.46 -53.95 29.80
C LYS A 3 -23.65 -52.50 30.29
N GLN A 4 -23.30 -52.18 31.54
CA GLN A 4 -22.07 -51.51 31.99
C GLN A 4 -21.80 -50.14 31.34
N SER A 5 -22.00 -49.08 32.14
CA SER A 5 -21.57 -47.70 31.89
C SER A 5 -20.18 -47.47 32.50
N PRO A 6 -19.29 -46.65 31.91
CA PRO A 6 -18.08 -46.19 32.57
C PRO A 6 -18.34 -44.90 33.37
N GLN A 7 -17.66 -44.79 34.51
CA GLN A 7 -17.65 -43.60 35.38
C GLN A 7 -16.73 -42.52 34.79
N ILE A 8 -17.20 -41.26 34.83
CA ILE A 8 -16.41 -40.05 34.53
C ILE A 8 -15.65 -39.64 35.80
N PRO A 9 -14.35 -39.26 35.73
CA PRO A 9 -13.56 -38.93 36.91
C PRO A 9 -13.92 -37.56 37.51
N LEU A 10 -13.83 -37.49 38.84
CA LEU A 10 -14.25 -36.39 39.73
C LEU A 10 -13.68 -34.98 39.44
N VAL A 11 -12.75 -34.84 38.51
CA VAL A 11 -12.11 -33.54 38.18
C VAL A 11 -13.06 -32.63 37.39
N LEU A 12 -14.00 -33.20 36.62
CA LEU A 12 -14.98 -32.43 35.84
C LEU A 12 -16.06 -31.73 36.69
N VAL A 13 -16.27 -32.18 37.93
CA VAL A 13 -17.35 -31.66 38.80
C VAL A 13 -16.92 -30.39 39.55
N ALA A 14 -15.61 -30.17 39.73
CA ALA A 14 -15.11 -28.99 40.42
C ALA A 14 -15.18 -27.70 39.57
N LEU A 15 -15.01 -27.78 38.25
CA LEU A 15 -15.17 -26.62 37.36
C LEU A 15 -16.63 -26.21 37.15
N LEU A 16 -17.57 -27.15 37.28
CA LEU A 16 -19.00 -26.89 37.04
C LEU A 16 -19.70 -26.14 38.18
N MET A 17 -19.11 -26.09 39.38
CA MET A 17 -19.75 -25.48 40.57
C MET A 17 -19.45 -23.98 40.76
N MET A 18 -18.55 -23.37 39.97
CA MET A 18 -18.30 -21.91 40.07
C MET A 18 -19.18 -21.05 39.15
N LEU A 19 -19.98 -21.63 38.25
CA LEU A 19 -20.76 -20.89 37.24
C LEU A 19 -22.28 -20.89 37.46
N VAL A 20 -22.81 -21.44 38.58
CA VAL A 20 -24.27 -21.61 38.79
C VAL A 20 -24.78 -20.94 40.08
N ALA A 21 -24.11 -19.90 40.57
CA ALA A 21 -24.59 -19.15 41.74
C ALA A 21 -24.62 -17.64 41.50
N CYS A 22 -25.47 -17.20 40.56
CA CYS A 22 -26.19 -15.94 40.66
C CYS A 22 -27.36 -15.95 39.68
N GLY A 23 -28.59 -16.04 40.20
CA GLY A 23 -29.81 -16.05 39.41
C GLY A 23 -30.99 -16.65 40.16
N SER A 24 -31.61 -15.83 41.02
CA SER A 24 -33.08 -15.74 41.27
C SER A 24 -33.52 -15.66 42.74
N ASN A 25 -34.34 -14.60 42.95
CA ASN A 25 -35.47 -14.42 43.86
C ASN A 25 -35.24 -14.06 45.32
N GLY A 26 -35.63 -12.81 45.64
CA GLY A 26 -35.85 -12.31 46.98
C GLY A 26 -37.24 -12.61 47.55
N ALA A 27 -37.35 -12.47 48.87
CA ALA A 27 -38.52 -11.99 49.59
C ALA A 27 -38.11 -11.55 51.01
N THR A 28 -38.78 -10.50 51.45
CA THR A 28 -38.64 -9.62 52.63
C THR A 28 -38.93 -10.29 53.99
N GLU A 29 -38.30 -9.80 55.08
CA GLU A 29 -38.97 -9.11 56.22
C GLU A 29 -38.00 -8.69 57.36
N ASP A 30 -38.20 -7.44 57.78
CA ASP A 30 -37.84 -6.63 58.97
C ASP A 30 -37.09 -7.22 60.20
N ILE A 31 -36.22 -6.39 60.82
CA ILE A 31 -36.40 -5.77 62.18
C ILE A 31 -35.07 -5.16 62.73
N ILE A 32 -35.04 -3.82 62.77
CA ILE A 32 -34.66 -2.88 63.88
C ILE A 32 -33.20 -2.74 64.40
N ASP A 33 -32.73 -1.49 64.24
CA ASP A 33 -31.84 -0.59 65.01
C ASP A 33 -30.49 -1.06 65.58
N ARG A 34 -29.42 -0.34 65.18
CA ARG A 34 -28.83 0.73 66.03
C ARG A 34 -27.80 1.60 65.28
N GLU A 35 -28.02 2.91 65.33
CA GLU A 35 -27.18 4.01 64.81
C GLU A 35 -25.76 4.07 65.40
N SER A 36 -24.77 4.45 64.57
CA SER A 36 -23.95 5.66 64.80
C SER A 36 -23.04 5.96 63.60
N ASP A 37 -23.40 7.00 62.86
CA ASP A 37 -22.61 8.00 62.13
C ASP A 37 -21.12 7.73 61.85
N THR A 38 -20.74 7.65 60.57
CA THR A 38 -20.09 8.78 59.86
C THR A 38 -19.95 8.50 58.36
N ASP A 39 -20.63 9.36 57.61
CA ASP A 39 -20.58 9.76 56.19
C ASP A 39 -19.46 9.16 55.29
N VAL A 40 -19.79 8.38 54.24
CA VAL A 40 -20.32 8.76 52.89
C VAL A 40 -19.15 9.15 51.95
N VAL A 41 -18.87 8.51 50.81
CA VAL A 41 -19.75 7.93 49.77
C VAL A 41 -19.15 6.60 49.25
N ALA A 42 -19.95 5.54 49.29
CA ALA A 42 -19.89 4.39 48.39
C ALA A 42 -21.31 4.19 47.86
N ASP A 43 -21.45 3.81 46.59
CA ASP A 43 -22.41 2.84 46.04
C ASP A 43 -22.53 3.06 44.52
N THR A 44 -22.11 2.10 43.68
CA THR A 44 -22.79 0.84 43.26
C THR A 44 -24.02 1.07 42.38
N ASP A 45 -23.91 0.57 41.13
CA ASP A 45 -24.87 -0.15 40.25
C ASP A 45 -26.34 0.36 40.09
N PRO A 46 -27.19 -0.08 39.13
CA PRO A 46 -27.07 -1.08 38.05
C PRO A 46 -27.81 -0.71 36.72
N ASP A 47 -27.95 -1.72 35.84
CA ASP A 47 -28.82 -1.89 34.66
C ASP A 47 -30.13 -1.07 34.54
N GLU A 48 -30.49 -0.68 33.31
CA GLU A 48 -31.78 -1.02 32.64
C GLU A 48 -31.85 -0.36 31.25
N GLY A 49 -32.33 -1.12 30.24
CA GLY A 49 -32.62 -0.60 28.91
C GLY A 49 -34.00 0.06 28.84
N ASP A 50 -34.23 0.93 27.85
CA ASP A 50 -35.54 0.98 27.20
C ASP A 50 -35.56 1.66 25.82
N THR A 51 -36.49 1.12 25.04
CA THR A 51 -36.98 1.35 23.67
C THR A 51 -37.49 2.75 23.34
N TRP A 52 -37.24 3.32 22.14
CA TRP A 52 -38.11 4.24 21.35
C TRP A 52 -37.53 4.30 19.91
N GLY A 53 -38.22 4.18 18.78
CA GLY A 53 -39.61 4.48 18.41
C GLY A 53 -39.56 5.27 17.09
N LEU A 54 -39.93 4.61 15.98
CA LEU A 54 -40.05 5.17 14.62
C LEU A 54 -41.09 6.28 14.55
N ASP A 55 -40.84 7.33 13.75
CA ASP A 55 -41.91 8.05 13.05
C ASP A 55 -41.42 8.79 11.79
N GLN A 56 -42.35 8.84 10.83
CA GLN A 56 -42.27 9.17 9.41
C GLN A 56 -42.06 10.66 9.10
N ILE A 57 -41.48 10.99 7.93
CA ILE A 57 -41.92 12.13 7.10
C ILE A 57 -41.81 11.80 5.60
N ASP A 58 -42.91 12.05 4.91
CA ASP A 58 -43.22 11.92 3.49
C ASP A 58 -42.46 12.87 2.55
N SER A 59 -42.35 12.41 1.29
CA SER A 59 -42.34 13.07 -0.03
C SER A 59 -42.18 14.60 -0.16
N LEU A 60 -41.48 15.05 -1.22
CA LEU A 60 -42.05 15.87 -2.32
C LEU A 60 -41.05 16.15 -3.46
N ASP A 61 -41.46 15.72 -4.66
CA ASP A 61 -41.47 16.34 -5.99
C ASP A 61 -40.23 16.94 -6.70
N ALA A 62 -40.17 16.51 -7.97
CA ALA A 62 -39.33 16.91 -9.08
C ALA A 62 -39.83 18.17 -9.81
N ALA A 63 -38.90 18.85 -10.51
CA ALA A 63 -39.22 19.68 -11.67
C ALA A 63 -38.01 19.85 -12.60
N ASP A 64 -38.22 19.36 -13.82
CA ASP A 64 -37.68 19.64 -15.16
C ASP A 64 -36.65 20.77 -15.41
N ALA A 65 -35.69 20.46 -16.29
CA ALA A 65 -35.25 21.38 -17.35
C ALA A 65 -34.64 20.61 -18.54
N ASP A 66 -35.38 20.61 -19.66
CA ASP A 66 -34.97 20.21 -21.02
C ASP A 66 -33.93 21.17 -21.61
N VAL A 67 -32.92 20.64 -22.32
CA VAL A 67 -32.18 21.38 -23.35
C VAL A 67 -32.00 20.49 -24.59
N SER A 68 -32.48 21.01 -25.71
CA SER A 68 -32.57 20.37 -27.02
C SER A 68 -31.24 20.31 -27.77
N VAL A 69 -31.11 19.23 -28.56
CA VAL A 69 -30.01 18.88 -29.47
C VAL A 69 -30.29 19.53 -30.82
N ASP A 70 -29.57 20.60 -31.22
CA ASP A 70 -29.60 21.11 -32.61
C ASP A 70 -28.46 22.09 -33.04
N ASP A 71 -27.37 22.28 -32.28
CA ASP A 71 -26.32 23.27 -32.64
C ASP A 71 -24.90 22.69 -32.89
N VAL A 72 -24.75 21.40 -33.22
CA VAL A 72 -23.42 20.74 -33.32
C VAL A 72 -22.99 20.40 -34.76
N ALA A 73 -23.40 21.19 -35.76
CA ALA A 73 -23.07 20.89 -37.15
C ALA A 73 -22.71 22.14 -37.95
N ASP A 74 -21.61 22.82 -37.62
CA ASP A 74 -21.03 23.82 -38.54
C ASP A 74 -19.56 24.23 -38.23
N SER A 75 -18.63 23.28 -38.00
CA SER A 75 -17.21 23.64 -37.79
C SER A 75 -16.13 22.72 -38.39
N LEU A 76 -16.49 21.78 -39.26
CA LEU A 76 -15.50 20.91 -39.92
C LEU A 76 -15.15 21.43 -41.32
N ASP A 77 -14.37 22.52 -41.42
CA ASP A 77 -13.74 22.90 -42.71
C ASP A 77 -12.55 23.89 -42.59
N ALA A 78 -11.68 23.73 -41.58
CA ALA A 78 -10.46 24.53 -41.49
C ALA A 78 -9.28 23.73 -40.92
N ALA A 79 -8.65 22.90 -41.75
CA ALA A 79 -7.37 22.26 -41.43
C ALA A 79 -6.47 22.29 -42.68
N ASP A 80 -5.77 23.40 -42.88
CA ASP A 80 -4.63 23.55 -43.82
C ASP A 80 -3.92 24.90 -43.54
N ALA A 81 -3.54 25.14 -42.29
CA ALA A 81 -2.64 26.23 -41.94
C ALA A 81 -1.35 25.63 -41.37
N ASP A 82 -0.23 25.82 -42.08
CA ASP A 82 1.11 25.55 -41.57
C ASP A 82 1.32 26.39 -40.30
N VAL A 83 1.30 25.72 -39.13
CA VAL A 83 1.65 26.33 -37.85
C VAL A 83 3.16 26.31 -37.73
N SER A 84 3.79 27.48 -37.65
CA SER A 84 5.25 27.57 -37.53
C SER A 84 5.73 27.20 -36.12
N VAL A 85 7.00 26.84 -35.97
CA VAL A 85 7.62 26.56 -34.65
C VAL A 85 7.49 27.78 -33.72
N ASP A 86 7.55 28.99 -34.28
CA ASP A 86 7.37 30.24 -33.54
C ASP A 86 5.92 30.37 -33.01
N ASP A 87 4.91 29.96 -33.79
CA ASP A 87 3.50 29.98 -33.35
C ASP A 87 3.23 28.99 -32.21
N VAL A 88 3.89 27.81 -32.22
CA VAL A 88 3.78 26.83 -31.13
C VAL A 88 4.48 27.33 -29.87
N ALA A 89 5.65 27.97 -30.02
CA ALA A 89 6.37 28.57 -28.89
C ALA A 89 5.56 29.72 -28.27
N ASP A 90 4.97 30.59 -29.09
CA ASP A 90 4.10 31.67 -28.63
C ASP A 90 2.86 31.10 -27.93
N ALA A 91 2.21 30.08 -28.49
CA ALA A 91 1.09 29.38 -27.86
C ALA A 91 1.46 28.81 -26.48
N LEU A 92 2.65 28.23 -26.32
CA LEU A 92 3.14 27.75 -25.03
C LEU A 92 3.36 28.88 -24.02
N THR A 93 3.87 30.05 -24.46
CA THR A 93 4.06 31.21 -23.58
C THR A 93 2.75 31.87 -23.16
N ASP A 94 1.72 31.82 -24.01
CA ASP A 94 0.38 32.35 -23.73
C ASP A 94 -0.54 31.33 -23.03
N THR A 95 -0.10 30.07 -22.89
CA THR A 95 -0.87 29.04 -22.18
C THR A 95 -0.90 29.33 -20.69
N VAL A 96 -2.03 29.85 -20.21
CA VAL A 96 -2.30 29.93 -18.77
C VAL A 96 -2.57 28.52 -18.26
N LEU A 97 -1.63 27.96 -17.49
CA LEU A 97 -1.82 26.65 -16.88
C LEU A 97 -3.11 26.65 -16.02
N PRO A 98 -3.94 25.60 -16.15
CA PRO A 98 -5.11 25.43 -15.30
C PRO A 98 -4.74 25.55 -13.81
N PRO A 99 -5.57 26.19 -12.96
CA PRO A 99 -5.24 26.41 -11.55
C PRO A 99 -5.13 25.10 -10.74
N ASP A 100 -5.69 24.00 -11.23
CA ASP A 100 -5.48 22.66 -10.68
C ASP A 100 -4.09 22.15 -11.05
N ARG A 101 -3.28 21.86 -10.02
CA ARG A 101 -1.89 21.43 -10.17
C ARG A 101 -1.82 19.91 -10.28
N ARG A 102 -2.43 19.35 -11.32
CA ARG A 102 -2.36 17.94 -11.66
C ARG A 102 -1.28 17.70 -12.71
N CYS A 103 -0.60 16.57 -12.62
CA CYS A 103 0.37 16.09 -13.60
C CYS A 103 -0.06 14.68 -13.97
N ASN A 104 -0.34 14.42 -15.25
CA ASN A 104 -0.93 13.15 -15.67
C ASN A 104 -2.20 12.77 -14.89
N GLY A 105 -3.09 13.75 -14.65
CA GLY A 105 -4.38 13.55 -13.99
C GLY A 105 -4.35 13.56 -12.45
N SER A 106 -3.18 13.51 -11.80
CA SER A 106 -3.03 13.47 -10.34
C SER A 106 -2.08 14.56 -9.79
N GLU A 107 -2.40 15.15 -8.64
CA GLU A 107 -1.51 16.11 -7.98
C GLU A 107 -0.24 15.45 -7.42
N ASP A 108 -0.37 14.22 -6.92
CA ASP A 108 0.73 13.46 -6.29
C ASP A 108 1.84 13.09 -7.28
N LEU A 109 1.50 13.06 -8.57
CA LEU A 109 2.46 12.81 -9.64
C LEU A 109 3.33 14.02 -9.95
N CYS A 110 2.94 15.24 -9.58
CA CYS A 110 3.70 16.44 -9.91
C CYS A 110 5.07 16.51 -9.22
N SER A 111 5.18 16.01 -7.99
CA SER A 111 6.44 15.95 -7.26
C SER A 111 7.26 14.71 -7.59
N ARG A 112 6.71 13.76 -8.36
CA ARG A 112 7.37 12.49 -8.64
C ARG A 112 8.39 12.62 -9.77
N PRO A 113 9.63 12.12 -9.60
CA PRO A 113 10.59 11.98 -10.69
C PRO A 113 10.05 11.09 -11.81
N PHE A 114 10.41 11.40 -13.05
CA PHE A 114 9.97 10.62 -14.22
C PHE A 114 10.35 9.13 -14.09
N ASP A 115 11.56 8.85 -13.62
CA ASP A 115 12.08 7.49 -13.40
C ASP A 115 11.53 6.76 -12.18
N PHE A 116 10.62 7.39 -11.42
CA PHE A 116 9.85 6.73 -10.37
C PHE A 116 8.36 6.64 -10.67
N THR A 117 7.90 7.19 -11.79
CA THR A 117 6.50 7.11 -12.21
C THR A 117 6.25 5.86 -13.03
N VAL A 118 5.10 5.21 -12.79
CA VAL A 118 4.59 4.12 -13.61
C VAL A 118 3.62 4.69 -14.64
N PHE A 119 3.78 4.32 -15.91
CA PHE A 119 2.93 4.76 -16.99
C PHE A 119 2.22 3.55 -17.60
N VAL A 120 0.90 3.68 -17.80
CA VAL A 120 0.20 2.78 -18.71
C VAL A 120 0.85 2.96 -20.08
N THR A 121 1.34 1.84 -20.62
CA THR A 121 2.08 1.82 -21.88
C THR A 121 1.38 0.88 -22.86
N THR A 122 1.12 1.33 -24.09
CA THR A 122 0.52 0.49 -25.12
C THR A 122 1.57 -0.03 -26.09
N HIS A 123 1.60 -1.35 -26.26
CA HIS A 123 2.42 -2.03 -27.24
C HIS A 123 1.78 -1.89 -28.64
N ASN A 124 2.58 -1.50 -29.64
CA ASN A 124 2.12 -1.20 -31.00
C ASN A 124 0.91 -0.25 -31.02
N ALA A 125 1.02 0.90 -30.35
CA ALA A 125 -0.09 1.81 -30.05
C ALA A 125 -0.89 2.23 -31.30
N MET A 126 -0.25 2.35 -32.47
CA MET A 126 -0.93 2.70 -33.71
C MET A 126 -1.83 1.59 -34.27
N SER A 127 -1.57 0.32 -33.92
CA SER A 127 -2.20 -0.86 -34.49
C SER A 127 -3.55 -1.07 -33.82
N ASN A 128 -4.61 -0.43 -34.34
CA ASN A 128 -5.87 -0.30 -33.62
C ASN A 128 -7.15 -0.54 -34.45
N GLU A 129 -8.22 -0.97 -33.77
CA GLU A 129 -9.50 -1.27 -34.40
C GLU A 129 -10.24 -0.02 -34.90
N GLU A 130 -10.23 1.08 -34.14
CA GLU A 130 -10.94 2.32 -34.48
C GLU A 130 -10.49 2.94 -35.82
N ASP A 131 -9.21 2.85 -36.15
CA ASP A 131 -8.63 3.29 -37.42
C ASP A 131 -8.71 2.20 -38.52
N GLY A 132 -9.34 1.06 -38.22
CA GLY A 132 -9.62 -0.02 -39.18
C GLY A 132 -8.43 -0.93 -39.51
N TRP A 133 -7.46 -1.08 -38.59
CA TRP A 133 -6.34 -1.99 -38.79
C TRP A 133 -6.79 -3.47 -38.74
N ALA A 134 -6.16 -4.31 -39.55
CA ALA A 134 -6.39 -5.74 -39.58
C ALA A 134 -5.47 -6.47 -38.60
N GLY A 135 -6.06 -7.11 -37.58
CA GLY A 135 -5.33 -7.80 -36.51
C GLY A 135 -4.65 -6.83 -35.52
N PRO A 136 -5.39 -5.84 -34.98
CA PRO A 136 -4.83 -4.77 -34.17
C PRO A 136 -4.30 -5.26 -32.82
N ASN A 137 -3.42 -4.48 -32.21
CA ASN A 137 -2.94 -4.68 -30.84
C ASN A 137 -3.74 -3.87 -29.80
N GLN A 138 -4.56 -2.91 -30.23
CA GLN A 138 -5.35 -2.04 -29.37
C GLN A 138 -6.79 -1.91 -29.89
N GLY A 139 -7.77 -1.72 -29.00
CA GLY A 139 -9.12 -1.35 -29.40
C GLY A 139 -9.18 0.11 -29.88
N TRP A 140 -8.61 1.02 -29.09
CA TRP A 140 -8.67 2.45 -29.32
C TRP A 140 -7.55 2.99 -30.21
N ASN A 141 -7.82 4.06 -30.96
CA ASN A 141 -6.78 4.81 -31.66
C ASN A 141 -5.85 5.54 -30.66
N MET A 142 -4.71 6.02 -31.15
CA MET A 142 -3.70 6.66 -30.29
C MET A 142 -4.27 7.86 -29.51
N LEU A 143 -5.14 8.67 -30.11
CA LEU A 143 -5.74 9.82 -29.42
C LEU A 143 -6.66 9.37 -28.27
N ASN A 144 -7.47 8.35 -28.49
CA ASN A 144 -8.36 7.80 -27.47
C ASN A 144 -7.59 7.06 -26.37
N GLN A 145 -6.48 6.41 -26.69
CA GLN A 145 -5.55 5.89 -25.68
C GLN A 145 -5.01 7.01 -24.77
N LEU A 146 -4.54 8.13 -25.35
CA LEU A 146 -4.10 9.30 -24.57
C LEU A 146 -5.25 9.85 -23.70
N ASN A 147 -6.45 10.01 -24.27
CA ASN A 147 -7.62 10.49 -23.52
C ASN A 147 -8.03 9.57 -22.38
N ALA A 148 -7.80 8.26 -22.51
CA ALA A 148 -8.11 7.27 -21.48
C ALA A 148 -7.08 7.21 -20.33
N GLY A 149 -5.92 7.85 -20.48
CA GLY A 149 -4.87 7.87 -19.44
C GLY A 149 -3.57 7.16 -19.83
N VAL A 150 -3.43 6.67 -21.06
CA VAL A 150 -2.15 6.15 -21.56
C VAL A 150 -1.15 7.30 -21.65
N ARG A 151 0.08 7.10 -21.15
CA ARG A 151 1.13 8.13 -21.13
C ARG A 151 2.47 7.68 -21.70
N ALA A 152 2.53 6.44 -22.18
CA ALA A 152 3.62 5.96 -22.99
C ALA A 152 3.11 5.09 -24.14
N MET A 153 3.70 5.22 -25.32
CA MET A 153 3.27 4.50 -26.53
C MET A 153 4.46 3.92 -27.26
N MET A 154 4.40 2.62 -27.54
CA MET A 154 5.37 1.94 -28.39
C MET A 154 4.89 2.03 -29.83
N ILE A 155 5.74 2.57 -30.72
CA ILE A 155 5.41 2.73 -32.14
C ILE A 155 6.53 2.28 -33.08
N ASP A 156 6.16 1.52 -34.09
CA ASP A 156 6.96 1.07 -35.20
C ASP A 156 7.04 2.10 -36.34
N LEU A 157 8.24 2.33 -36.85
CA LEU A 157 8.51 3.21 -37.98
C LEU A 157 9.03 2.42 -39.18
N TYR A 158 8.40 2.58 -40.33
CA TYR A 158 8.80 1.99 -41.61
C TYR A 158 8.94 3.06 -42.69
N VAL A 159 9.90 2.88 -43.59
CA VAL A 159 9.92 3.59 -44.88
C VAL A 159 8.96 2.87 -45.81
N TRP A 160 7.96 3.58 -46.35
CA TRP A 160 7.01 2.98 -47.27
C TRP A 160 6.67 3.91 -48.43
N ASP A 161 6.68 3.34 -49.64
CA ASP A 161 6.19 3.97 -50.86
C ASP A 161 4.81 3.41 -51.18
N ASN A 162 3.78 4.24 -51.05
CA ASN A 162 2.40 3.85 -51.33
C ASN A 162 1.97 4.08 -52.80
N GLU A 163 2.93 4.36 -53.69
CA GLU A 163 2.79 4.56 -55.15
C GLU A 163 1.78 5.65 -55.59
N LYS A 164 1.14 6.39 -54.65
CA LYS A 164 0.01 7.28 -54.99
C LYS A 164 -0.08 8.61 -54.24
N LYS A 165 0.61 8.81 -53.12
CA LYS A 165 0.49 10.08 -52.37
C LYS A 165 1.83 10.75 -52.07
N GLU A 166 2.84 10.05 -51.55
CA GLU A 166 4.19 10.59 -51.32
C GLU A 166 5.22 9.45 -51.31
N PRO A 167 6.22 9.43 -52.21
CA PRO A 167 7.20 8.35 -52.27
C PRO A 167 8.24 8.46 -51.14
N GLU A 168 8.52 7.33 -50.48
CA GLU A 168 9.60 7.13 -49.47
C GLU A 168 9.52 8.04 -48.22
N SER A 169 8.37 8.11 -47.56
CA SER A 169 8.20 8.83 -46.28
C SER A 169 8.17 7.90 -45.06
N PRO A 170 8.29 8.43 -43.82
CA PRO A 170 8.10 7.65 -42.60
C PRO A 170 6.63 7.34 -42.30
N TRP A 171 6.32 6.06 -42.06
CA TRP A 171 4.99 5.57 -41.73
C TRP A 171 4.99 4.76 -40.44
N LEU A 172 3.86 4.82 -39.73
CA LEU A 172 3.49 3.89 -38.67
C LEU A 172 2.84 2.66 -39.29
N CYS A 173 3.44 1.49 -39.10
CA CYS A 173 2.98 0.20 -39.62
C CYS A 173 3.49 -0.91 -38.70
N HIS A 174 2.81 -2.05 -38.62
CA HIS A 174 3.29 -3.21 -37.86
C HIS A 174 3.50 -4.40 -38.80
N GLY A 175 4.77 -4.71 -39.10
CA GLY A 175 5.21 -5.75 -40.04
C GLY A 175 4.91 -5.47 -41.52
N SER A 176 3.70 -5.03 -41.87
CA SER A 176 3.31 -4.64 -43.23
C SER A 176 2.28 -3.51 -43.21
N CYS A 177 2.58 -2.41 -43.89
CA CYS A 177 1.70 -1.25 -44.02
C CYS A 177 0.36 -1.53 -44.73
N VAL A 178 0.21 -2.69 -45.36
CA VAL A 178 -1.05 -3.09 -46.03
C VAL A 178 -2.13 -3.48 -45.01
N PHE A 179 -1.75 -3.94 -43.81
CA PHE A 179 -2.71 -4.30 -42.76
C PHE A 179 -3.21 -3.10 -41.96
N GLY A 180 -2.60 -1.95 -42.16
CA GLY A 180 -2.91 -0.71 -41.49
C GLY A 180 -1.69 0.19 -41.55
N SER A 181 -1.93 1.49 -41.74
CA SER A 181 -0.86 2.45 -41.88
C SER A 181 -1.34 3.84 -41.52
N LYS A 182 -0.49 4.61 -40.84
CA LYS A 182 -0.68 6.04 -40.62
C LYS A 182 0.61 6.77 -40.93
N ARG A 183 0.57 7.96 -41.53
CA ARG A 183 1.80 8.74 -41.71
C ARG A 183 2.32 9.18 -40.35
N LEU A 184 3.63 9.14 -40.18
CA LEU A 184 4.24 9.65 -38.95
C LEU A 184 3.91 11.13 -38.76
N SER A 185 3.97 11.93 -39.82
CA SER A 185 3.61 13.36 -39.80
C SER A 185 2.21 13.60 -39.21
N ASP A 186 1.22 12.85 -39.69
CA ASP A 186 -0.18 13.03 -39.28
C ASP A 186 -0.35 12.66 -37.79
N ALA A 187 0.27 11.56 -37.35
CA ALA A 187 0.23 11.15 -35.95
C ALA A 187 0.94 12.15 -35.01
N LEU A 188 2.08 12.72 -35.45
CA LEU A 188 2.82 13.71 -34.66
C LEU A 188 2.09 15.06 -34.59
N VAL A 189 1.40 15.46 -35.66
CA VAL A 189 0.52 16.63 -35.66
C VAL A 189 -0.63 16.45 -34.67
N GLU A 190 -1.29 15.29 -34.68
CA GLU A 190 -2.33 14.97 -33.69
C GLU A 190 -1.79 14.99 -32.26
N LEU A 191 -0.60 14.43 -32.02
CA LEU A 191 0.04 14.46 -30.70
C LEU A 191 0.38 15.89 -30.26
N ARG A 192 0.91 16.73 -31.17
CA ARG A 192 1.18 18.14 -30.87
C ARG A 192 -0.10 18.84 -30.44
N ASP A 193 -1.18 18.71 -31.22
CA ASP A 193 -2.45 19.36 -30.94
C ASP A 193 -3.05 18.87 -29.61
N TRP A 194 -2.88 17.58 -29.31
CA TRP A 194 -3.27 17.03 -28.02
C TRP A 194 -2.41 17.58 -26.87
N LEU A 195 -1.09 17.70 -27.01
CA LEU A 195 -0.21 18.28 -25.99
C LEU A 195 -0.50 19.76 -25.73
N LEU A 196 -0.92 20.52 -26.76
CA LEU A 196 -1.39 21.88 -26.62
C LEU A 196 -2.72 21.95 -25.86
N ALA A 197 -3.66 21.07 -26.18
CA ALA A 197 -4.95 20.98 -25.50
C ALA A 197 -4.83 20.45 -24.05
N ASN A 198 -3.78 19.70 -23.75
CA ASN A 198 -3.54 19.07 -22.46
C ASN A 198 -2.18 19.51 -21.88
N PRO A 199 -2.09 20.74 -21.32
CA PRO A 199 -0.81 21.35 -20.93
C PRO A 199 -0.17 20.70 -19.71
N ARG A 200 -0.90 19.85 -18.99
CA ARG A 200 -0.51 19.18 -17.75
C ARG A 200 -0.04 17.73 -17.94
N GLU A 201 0.20 17.35 -19.19
CA GLU A 201 0.46 15.96 -19.58
C GLU A 201 1.89 15.79 -20.06
N VAL A 202 2.57 14.77 -19.52
CA VAL A 202 3.89 14.29 -19.95
C VAL A 202 3.70 12.94 -20.64
N VAL A 203 4.19 12.84 -21.89
CA VAL A 203 4.01 11.68 -22.77
C VAL A 203 5.37 11.12 -23.17
N THR A 204 5.45 9.79 -23.30
CA THR A 204 6.63 9.08 -23.80
C THR A 204 6.32 8.35 -25.10
N LEU A 205 7.21 8.46 -26.09
CA LEU A 205 7.20 7.61 -27.29
C LEU A 205 8.42 6.67 -27.26
N ILE A 206 8.20 5.39 -27.53
CA ILE A 206 9.24 4.37 -27.65
C ILE A 206 9.20 3.84 -29.08
N LEU A 207 10.25 4.09 -29.86
CA LEU A 207 10.25 3.90 -31.32
C LEU A 207 10.98 2.62 -31.73
N GLU A 208 10.27 1.67 -32.34
CA GLU A 208 10.91 0.61 -33.12
C GLU A 208 11.25 1.16 -34.52
N ASN A 209 12.47 1.67 -34.66
CA ASN A 209 12.83 2.52 -35.78
C ASN A 209 13.54 1.77 -36.93
N LEU A 210 12.87 1.64 -38.08
CA LEU A 210 13.47 1.17 -39.34
C LEU A 210 13.63 2.30 -40.38
N VAL A 211 13.52 3.55 -39.95
CA VAL A 211 13.65 4.76 -40.78
C VAL A 211 15.00 5.44 -40.48
N PRO A 212 15.67 6.07 -41.45
CA PRO A 212 16.83 6.92 -41.18
C PRO A 212 16.52 7.97 -40.11
N GLY A 213 17.34 8.04 -39.05
CA GLY A 213 17.03 8.85 -37.86
C GLY A 213 16.88 10.34 -38.18
N ASN A 214 17.62 10.85 -39.16
CA ASN A 214 17.53 12.23 -39.63
C ASN A 214 16.15 12.56 -40.24
N GLU A 215 15.49 11.61 -40.91
CA GLU A 215 14.13 11.81 -41.44
C GLU A 215 13.10 11.79 -40.31
N VAL A 216 13.29 10.97 -39.27
CA VAL A 216 12.45 10.97 -38.08
C VAL A 216 12.56 12.31 -37.36
N ILE A 217 13.79 12.77 -37.06
CA ILE A 217 14.06 14.06 -36.43
C ILE A 217 13.41 15.20 -37.21
N LYS A 218 13.61 15.24 -38.53
CA LYS A 218 12.99 16.24 -39.41
C LYS A 218 11.47 16.20 -39.33
N THR A 219 10.85 15.02 -39.30
CA THR A 219 9.39 14.89 -39.20
C THR A 219 8.86 15.44 -37.87
N PHE A 220 9.59 15.27 -36.76
CA PHE A 220 9.24 15.88 -35.47
C PHE A 220 9.37 17.41 -35.48
N GLU A 221 10.41 17.93 -36.13
CA GLU A 221 10.62 19.37 -36.31
C GLU A 221 9.50 19.99 -37.16
N GLU A 222 9.17 19.38 -38.30
CA GLU A 222 8.10 19.82 -39.21
C GLU A 222 6.71 19.68 -38.57
N ALA A 223 6.50 18.70 -37.70
CA ALA A 223 5.27 18.59 -36.91
C ALA A 223 5.16 19.67 -35.82
N GLY A 224 6.22 20.43 -35.53
CA GLY A 224 6.22 21.49 -34.51
C GLY A 224 6.37 20.97 -33.07
N LEU A 225 6.94 19.78 -32.87
CA LEU A 225 7.10 19.19 -31.53
C LEU A 225 8.35 19.67 -30.77
N GLY A 226 9.27 20.37 -31.44
CA GLY A 226 10.55 20.84 -30.90
C GLY A 226 10.51 21.42 -29.46
N PRO A 227 9.55 22.31 -29.13
CA PRO A 227 9.43 22.89 -27.80
C PRO A 227 9.11 21.87 -26.69
N PHE A 228 8.40 20.79 -27.00
CA PHE A 228 7.98 19.78 -26.02
C PHE A 228 9.10 18.77 -25.70
N LEU A 229 10.10 18.63 -26.56
CA LEU A 229 11.05 17.53 -26.50
C LEU A 229 12.02 17.67 -25.33
N HIS A 230 12.03 16.66 -24.46
CA HIS A 230 12.95 16.50 -23.34
C HIS A 230 14.19 15.71 -23.77
N ALA A 231 15.36 16.15 -23.31
CA ALA A 231 16.62 15.44 -23.47
C ALA A 231 17.14 15.07 -22.09
N GLN A 232 17.46 13.79 -21.89
CA GLN A 232 18.07 13.28 -20.67
C GLN A 232 19.51 12.85 -20.96
N VAL A 233 20.44 13.24 -20.10
CA VAL A 233 21.80 12.69 -20.15
C VAL A 233 21.83 11.37 -19.37
N PRO A 234 22.35 10.27 -19.94
CA PRO A 234 22.47 9.00 -19.21
C PRO A 234 23.21 9.17 -17.88
N GLY A 235 22.63 8.64 -16.80
CA GLY A 235 23.18 8.70 -15.44
C GLY A 235 22.89 10.00 -14.67
N GLU A 236 22.35 11.04 -15.30
CA GLU A 236 21.82 12.20 -14.57
C GLU A 236 20.44 11.88 -13.98
N ALA A 237 20.11 12.51 -12.86
CA ALA A 237 18.80 12.37 -12.22
C ALA A 237 17.70 12.88 -13.17
N TRP A 238 16.58 12.15 -13.22
CA TRP A 238 15.42 12.58 -13.98
C TRP A 238 14.68 13.72 -13.27
N PRO A 239 14.13 14.70 -14.01
CA PRO A 239 13.28 15.73 -13.43
C PRO A 239 11.96 15.15 -12.93
N THR A 240 11.26 15.91 -12.08
CA THR A 240 9.88 15.61 -11.71
C THR A 240 8.91 15.93 -12.84
N LEU A 241 7.75 15.27 -12.89
CA LEU A 241 6.74 15.57 -13.90
C LEU A 241 6.27 17.02 -13.83
N GLY A 242 6.17 17.58 -12.63
CA GLY A 242 5.87 18.99 -12.42
C GLY A 242 6.92 19.92 -13.05
N SER A 243 8.21 19.62 -12.85
CA SER A 243 9.29 20.42 -13.47
C SER A 243 9.25 20.29 -15.00
N MET A 244 9.06 19.09 -15.53
CA MET A 244 8.93 18.87 -16.98
C MET A 244 7.77 19.66 -17.58
N ILE A 245 6.65 19.75 -16.85
CA ILE A 245 5.49 20.55 -17.25
C ILE A 245 5.79 22.05 -17.18
N ASP A 246 6.37 22.52 -16.07
CA ASP A 246 6.70 23.92 -15.85
C ASP A 246 7.75 24.41 -16.88
N ASP A 247 8.69 23.55 -17.29
CA ASP A 247 9.71 23.82 -18.30
C ASP A 247 9.20 23.62 -19.75
N GLY A 248 7.97 23.12 -19.93
CA GLY A 248 7.37 22.79 -21.22
C GLY A 248 7.95 21.55 -21.91
N ARG A 249 8.96 20.90 -21.34
CA ARG A 249 9.66 19.71 -21.85
C ARG A 249 8.91 18.42 -21.52
N ARG A 250 7.74 18.25 -22.13
CA ARG A 250 6.74 17.23 -21.79
C ARG A 250 6.67 16.00 -22.71
N LEU A 251 7.57 15.88 -23.68
CA LEU A 251 7.64 14.75 -24.60
C LEU A 251 9.00 14.07 -24.53
N VAL A 252 9.02 12.83 -24.03
CA VAL A 252 10.21 11.97 -23.97
C VAL A 252 10.20 11.02 -25.16
N VAL A 253 11.33 10.89 -25.86
CA VAL A 253 11.44 10.01 -27.03
C VAL A 253 12.62 9.06 -26.87
N PHE A 254 12.33 7.77 -26.84
CA PHE A 254 13.33 6.71 -26.95
C PHE A 254 13.22 6.02 -28.30
N THR A 255 14.34 5.59 -28.86
CA THR A 255 14.38 4.75 -30.06
C THR A 255 15.22 3.50 -29.83
N LEU A 256 14.78 2.36 -30.33
CA LEU A 256 15.55 1.11 -30.27
C LEU A 256 16.84 1.20 -31.09
N ASP A 257 16.82 1.95 -32.20
CA ASP A 257 17.99 2.22 -33.03
C ASP A 257 17.98 3.69 -33.48
N LEU A 258 19.10 4.39 -33.28
CA LEU A 258 19.26 5.79 -33.69
C LEU A 258 19.27 5.94 -35.21
N GLN A 259 19.63 4.90 -35.97
CA GLN A 259 19.64 4.91 -37.44
C GLN A 259 20.39 6.13 -38.02
N GLY A 260 21.47 6.54 -37.34
CA GLY A 260 22.30 7.70 -37.70
C GLY A 260 21.79 9.07 -37.26
N GLY A 261 20.67 9.16 -36.53
CA GLY A 261 20.20 10.40 -35.90
C GLY A 261 21.04 10.78 -34.68
N ASP A 262 21.20 12.09 -34.44
CA ASP A 262 22.09 12.65 -33.41
C ASP A 262 21.48 13.84 -32.63
N ALA A 263 20.17 14.07 -32.75
CA ALA A 263 19.49 15.10 -31.97
C ALA A 263 19.50 14.74 -30.46
N PRO A 264 19.83 15.66 -29.54
CA PRO A 264 19.98 15.35 -28.11
C PRO A 264 18.75 14.73 -27.42
N TRP A 265 17.54 15.04 -27.89
CA TRP A 265 16.28 14.50 -27.37
C TRP A 265 15.92 13.13 -27.98
N PHE A 266 16.58 12.73 -29.07
CA PHE A 266 16.33 11.48 -29.78
C PHE A 266 17.22 10.39 -29.17
N MET A 267 16.77 9.84 -28.04
CA MET A 267 17.61 9.05 -27.15
C MET A 267 17.58 7.56 -27.49
N ALA A 268 18.73 6.89 -27.44
CA ALA A 268 18.79 5.44 -27.57
C ALA A 268 18.17 4.77 -26.33
N GLN A 269 17.17 3.90 -26.51
CA GLN A 269 16.52 3.20 -25.40
C GLN A 269 17.53 2.46 -24.53
N SER A 270 18.55 1.85 -25.15
CA SER A 270 19.58 1.05 -24.46
C SER A 270 20.39 1.82 -23.42
N ASP A 271 20.40 3.16 -23.49
CA ASP A 271 21.21 4.03 -22.64
C ASP A 271 20.41 4.57 -21.44
N HIS A 272 19.09 4.35 -21.44
CA HIS A 272 18.17 4.91 -20.44
C HIS A 272 17.24 3.87 -19.82
N ALA A 273 16.94 2.79 -20.54
CA ALA A 273 15.99 1.77 -20.12
C ALA A 273 16.49 0.36 -20.42
N TRP A 274 15.89 -0.62 -19.73
CA TRP A 274 15.98 -2.03 -20.06
C TRP A 274 14.60 -2.66 -20.11
N GLU A 275 14.48 -3.81 -20.77
CA GLU A 275 13.21 -4.51 -20.95
C GLU A 275 13.32 -6.01 -20.68
N ASN A 276 12.22 -6.62 -20.26
CA ASN A 276 12.09 -8.08 -20.19
C ASN A 276 11.65 -8.67 -21.54
N HIS A 277 11.67 -10.00 -21.65
CA HIS A 277 11.33 -10.68 -22.90
C HIS A 277 9.84 -10.53 -23.27
N PHE A 278 9.58 -10.16 -24.54
CA PHE A 278 8.24 -9.91 -25.09
C PHE A 278 7.54 -11.13 -25.73
N ALA A 279 8.18 -12.31 -25.76
CA ALA A 279 7.82 -13.41 -26.65
C ALA A 279 6.96 -14.52 -25.98
N ALA A 280 6.32 -14.21 -24.86
CA ALA A 280 5.60 -15.20 -24.06
C ALA A 280 4.31 -15.66 -24.76
N LYS A 281 4.13 -16.97 -24.96
CA LYS A 281 2.92 -17.51 -25.60
C LYS A 281 1.82 -17.91 -24.62
N ARG A 282 2.20 -18.06 -23.35
CA ARG A 282 1.32 -18.45 -22.24
C ARG A 282 1.72 -17.66 -20.99
N LYS A 283 0.81 -17.52 -20.04
CA LYS A 283 1.05 -16.81 -18.78
C LYS A 283 2.31 -17.28 -18.07
N GLU A 284 2.53 -18.59 -18.05
CA GLU A 284 3.64 -19.23 -17.35
C GLU A 284 4.99 -19.01 -18.04
N ASP A 285 4.99 -18.57 -19.30
CA ASP A 285 6.20 -18.27 -20.07
C ASP A 285 6.67 -16.82 -19.85
N MET A 286 5.85 -15.98 -19.18
CA MET A 286 6.18 -14.58 -18.93
C MET A 286 7.23 -14.48 -17.81
N LYS A 287 8.35 -13.83 -18.11
CA LYS A 287 9.46 -13.68 -17.15
C LYS A 287 9.84 -12.22 -16.95
N CYS A 288 10.50 -11.95 -15.83
CA CYS A 288 11.02 -10.63 -15.47
C CYS A 288 12.49 -10.45 -15.82
N ASP A 289 13.18 -11.50 -16.30
CA ASP A 289 14.60 -11.43 -16.62
C ASP A 289 14.86 -10.47 -17.77
N ARG A 290 15.93 -9.69 -17.61
CA ARG A 290 16.38 -8.71 -18.59
C ARG A 290 16.63 -9.39 -19.94
N HIS A 291 16.12 -8.76 -21.00
CA HIS A 291 16.30 -9.17 -22.38
C HIS A 291 17.20 -8.20 -23.16
N LYS A 292 16.90 -6.88 -23.10
CA LYS A 292 17.68 -5.82 -23.75
C LYS A 292 17.87 -4.62 -22.82
N GLY A 293 18.82 -3.75 -23.17
CA GLY A 293 19.23 -2.60 -22.37
C GLY A 293 20.20 -2.96 -21.24
N ASP A 294 20.81 -1.95 -20.63
CA ASP A 294 21.72 -2.10 -19.49
C ASP A 294 20.94 -2.26 -18.17
N GLU A 295 21.39 -3.13 -17.27
CA GLU A 295 20.76 -3.35 -15.96
C GLU A 295 20.97 -2.19 -14.98
N ASP A 296 21.99 -1.37 -15.24
CA ASP A 296 22.25 -0.16 -14.46
C ASP A 296 21.28 0.97 -14.80
N ASN A 297 20.58 0.88 -15.93
CA ASN A 297 19.62 1.88 -16.37
C ASN A 297 18.46 2.04 -15.37
N PRO A 298 18.02 3.28 -15.09
CA PRO A 298 16.99 3.53 -14.10
C PRO A 298 15.59 3.11 -14.56
N LEU A 299 15.33 3.13 -15.88
CA LEU A 299 14.00 2.86 -16.41
C LEU A 299 13.78 1.39 -16.75
N PHE A 300 12.65 0.84 -16.36
CA PHE A 300 12.24 -0.53 -16.69
C PHE A 300 10.97 -0.56 -17.53
N ILE A 301 11.09 -1.13 -18.74
CA ILE A 301 9.96 -1.48 -19.61
C ILE A 301 9.53 -2.92 -19.34
N LEU A 302 8.35 -3.07 -18.76
CA LEU A 302 7.73 -4.35 -18.50
C LEU A 302 6.80 -4.73 -19.66
N ASN A 303 7.31 -5.53 -20.59
CA ASN A 303 6.52 -6.23 -21.59
C ASN A 303 5.58 -7.23 -20.90
N HIS A 304 4.29 -6.90 -20.91
CA HIS A 304 3.20 -7.64 -20.28
C HIS A 304 2.08 -7.93 -21.30
N PHE A 305 2.39 -8.76 -22.29
CA PHE A 305 1.42 -9.25 -23.27
C PHE A 305 1.80 -10.65 -23.75
N LEU A 306 0.84 -11.38 -24.31
CA LEU A 306 1.08 -12.70 -24.89
C LEU A 306 1.24 -12.60 -26.41
N SER A 307 2.30 -13.19 -26.94
CA SER A 307 2.61 -13.12 -28.36
C SER A 307 1.80 -14.13 -29.18
N ALA A 308 1.13 -13.61 -30.20
CA ALA A 308 0.51 -14.37 -31.27
C ALA A 308 0.82 -13.73 -32.64
N PRO A 309 0.53 -14.41 -33.77
CA PRO A 309 0.76 -13.84 -35.10
C PRO A 309 0.01 -12.53 -35.38
N ILE A 310 -1.10 -12.31 -34.67
CA ILE A 310 -1.90 -11.07 -34.67
C ILE A 310 -2.31 -10.77 -33.23
N GLY A 311 -2.57 -9.50 -32.92
CA GLY A 311 -3.13 -9.13 -31.62
C GLY A 311 -4.47 -9.83 -31.36
N SER A 312 -4.73 -10.14 -30.10
CA SER A 312 -5.91 -10.88 -29.69
C SER A 312 -6.49 -10.36 -28.37
N PRO A 313 -7.74 -9.86 -28.37
CA PRO A 313 -8.47 -9.51 -27.15
C PRO A 313 -8.55 -10.67 -26.15
N ASP A 314 -8.67 -11.91 -26.62
CA ASP A 314 -8.74 -13.11 -25.77
C ASP A 314 -7.41 -13.39 -25.05
N LEU A 315 -6.28 -12.97 -25.63
CA LEU A 315 -4.98 -13.05 -24.97
C LEU A 315 -4.81 -11.94 -23.93
N ALA A 316 -5.27 -10.71 -24.22
CA ALA A 316 -5.29 -9.63 -23.24
C ALA A 316 -6.19 -9.97 -22.04
N GLN A 317 -7.37 -10.56 -22.26
CA GLN A 317 -8.26 -11.05 -21.19
C GLN A 317 -7.60 -12.05 -20.25
N GLN A 318 -6.56 -12.75 -20.71
CA GLN A 318 -5.84 -13.69 -19.86
C GLN A 318 -4.87 -12.99 -18.91
N VAL A 319 -4.25 -11.87 -19.31
CA VAL A 319 -3.11 -11.31 -18.57
C VAL A 319 -3.35 -9.91 -18.01
N ASN A 320 -4.32 -9.15 -18.50
CA ASN A 320 -4.53 -7.76 -18.07
C ASN A 320 -5.41 -7.61 -16.82
N PHE A 321 -5.88 -8.68 -16.21
CA PHE A 321 -6.72 -8.64 -15.00
C PHE A 321 -5.92 -8.91 -13.72
N ASN A 322 -6.36 -8.28 -12.64
CA ASN A 322 -5.90 -8.56 -11.30
C ASN A 322 -6.46 -9.89 -10.78
N PRO A 323 -5.75 -10.60 -9.88
CA PRO A 323 -4.49 -10.20 -9.26
C PRO A 323 -3.24 -10.48 -10.12
N PHE A 324 -3.37 -11.21 -11.24
CA PHE A 324 -2.19 -11.60 -12.04
C PHE A 324 -1.37 -10.40 -12.55
N LEU A 325 -2.04 -9.37 -13.08
CA LEU A 325 -1.37 -8.17 -13.57
C LEU A 325 -0.58 -7.45 -12.47
N SER A 326 -1.23 -7.18 -11.33
CA SER A 326 -0.59 -6.52 -10.19
C SER A 326 0.53 -7.36 -9.56
N GLU A 327 0.28 -8.64 -9.27
CA GLU A 327 1.27 -9.56 -8.69
C GLU A 327 2.50 -9.69 -9.58
N ARG A 328 2.30 -9.80 -10.90
CA ARG A 328 3.43 -9.92 -11.82
C ARG A 328 4.21 -8.61 -11.91
N THR A 329 3.53 -7.47 -11.92
CA THR A 329 4.20 -6.16 -11.99
C THR A 329 5.04 -5.91 -10.72
N LEU A 330 4.47 -6.14 -9.54
CA LEU A 330 5.18 -6.07 -8.26
C LEU A 330 6.30 -7.13 -8.16
N GLY A 331 6.02 -8.36 -8.60
CA GLY A 331 7.01 -9.45 -8.63
C GLY A 331 8.21 -9.11 -9.50
N CYS A 332 8.01 -8.50 -10.67
CA CYS A 332 9.10 -8.06 -11.54
C CYS A 332 9.86 -6.85 -10.97
N ARG A 333 9.16 -5.91 -10.31
CA ARG A 333 9.80 -4.82 -9.55
C ARG A 333 10.74 -5.40 -8.48
N ASN A 334 10.24 -6.34 -7.69
CA ASN A 334 10.99 -6.96 -6.60
C ASN A 334 12.16 -7.80 -7.12
N ALA A 335 11.94 -8.63 -8.14
CA ALA A 335 12.98 -9.49 -8.70
C ALA A 335 14.14 -8.71 -9.34
N SER A 336 13.87 -7.52 -9.87
CA SER A 336 14.88 -6.67 -10.51
C SER A 336 15.48 -5.62 -9.59
N GLY A 337 14.82 -5.30 -8.47
CA GLY A 337 15.18 -4.16 -7.62
C GLY A 337 14.93 -2.80 -8.29
N ARG A 338 14.21 -2.77 -9.41
CA ARG A 338 13.92 -1.55 -10.19
C ARG A 338 12.44 -1.29 -10.24
N GLN A 339 12.05 -0.01 -10.15
CA GLN A 339 10.67 0.40 -10.38
C GLN A 339 10.26 0.02 -11.80
N VAL A 340 9.07 -0.56 -11.98
CA VAL A 340 8.48 -0.68 -13.31
C VAL A 340 8.02 0.71 -13.73
N ASN A 341 8.55 1.24 -14.83
CA ASN A 341 8.17 2.56 -15.35
C ASN A 341 7.15 2.44 -16.46
N PHE A 342 7.30 1.47 -17.35
CA PHE A 342 6.42 1.30 -18.50
C PHE A 342 5.75 -0.06 -18.43
N LEU A 343 4.48 -0.10 -18.01
CA LEU A 343 3.67 -1.32 -18.04
C LEU A 343 3.07 -1.48 -19.45
N ALA A 344 3.80 -2.19 -20.31
CA ALA A 344 3.46 -2.34 -21.73
C ALA A 344 2.48 -3.49 -21.96
N VAL A 345 1.28 -3.18 -22.48
CA VAL A 345 0.19 -4.14 -22.69
C VAL A 345 -0.36 -4.10 -24.12
N ASP A 346 -0.93 -5.21 -24.57
CA ASP A 346 -1.88 -5.25 -25.68
C ASP A 346 -3.30 -5.04 -25.13
N PHE A 347 -4.15 -4.31 -25.86
CA PHE A 347 -5.54 -3.94 -25.51
C PHE A 347 -5.66 -3.33 -24.11
N CYS A 348 -5.16 -2.10 -23.94
CA CYS A 348 -5.26 -1.39 -22.65
C CYS A 348 -6.71 -1.20 -22.17
N ASP A 349 -7.68 -1.23 -23.09
CA ASP A 349 -9.12 -1.16 -22.84
C ASP A 349 -9.72 -2.45 -22.24
N ILE A 350 -8.92 -3.51 -22.11
CA ILE A 350 -9.32 -4.79 -21.55
C ILE A 350 -8.51 -5.05 -20.28
N GLY A 351 -9.21 -5.19 -19.15
CA GLY A 351 -8.62 -5.54 -17.86
C GLY A 351 -8.52 -4.37 -16.88
N ASP A 352 -7.67 -4.54 -15.88
CA ASP A 352 -7.51 -3.62 -14.75
C ASP A 352 -6.27 -2.73 -14.90
N VAL A 353 -5.83 -2.48 -16.14
CA VAL A 353 -4.53 -1.84 -16.44
C VAL A 353 -4.41 -0.46 -15.80
N PHE A 354 -5.39 0.41 -16.03
CA PHE A 354 -5.40 1.78 -15.49
C PHE A 354 -5.46 1.76 -13.96
N THR A 355 -6.38 1.00 -13.37
CA THR A 355 -6.50 0.85 -11.92
C THR A 355 -5.23 0.30 -11.28
N THR A 356 -4.53 -0.61 -11.95
CA THR A 356 -3.26 -1.16 -11.46
C THR A 356 -2.15 -0.11 -11.48
N VAL A 357 -2.04 0.68 -12.55
CA VAL A 357 -1.05 1.77 -12.62
C VAL A 357 -1.36 2.87 -11.60
N ASP A 358 -2.63 3.23 -11.44
CA ASP A 358 -3.06 4.19 -10.41
C ASP A 358 -2.65 3.70 -9.01
N ALA A 359 -2.92 2.43 -8.70
CA ALA A 359 -2.53 1.83 -7.43
C ALA A 359 -1.00 1.80 -7.25
N LEU A 360 -0.23 1.42 -8.28
CA LEU A 360 1.24 1.41 -8.23
C LEU A 360 1.82 2.82 -8.07
N ASN A 361 1.16 3.83 -8.63
CA ASN A 361 1.51 5.23 -8.44
C ASN A 361 0.99 5.80 -7.12
N ALA A 362 0.02 5.19 -6.45
CA ALA A 362 -0.38 5.58 -5.11
C ALA A 362 0.57 5.03 -4.03
N VAL A 363 1.50 4.13 -4.39
CA VAL A 363 2.60 3.68 -3.51
C VAL A 363 3.70 4.76 -3.48
N PRO A 364 3.97 5.44 -2.35
CA PRO A 364 4.86 6.58 -2.31
C PRO A 364 6.36 6.27 -2.37
N TRP A 365 7.13 7.28 -2.80
CA TRP A 365 8.58 7.40 -2.64
C TRP A 365 8.86 8.27 -1.41
N HIS A 366 9.44 7.69 -0.36
CA HIS A 366 9.46 8.26 0.98
C HIS A 366 10.53 9.36 1.16
N SER A 367 10.30 10.54 0.58
CA SER A 367 11.24 11.67 0.54
C SER A 367 11.66 12.24 1.91
N ARG A 368 10.95 11.88 2.99
CA ARG A 368 11.21 12.33 4.36
C ARG A 368 11.81 11.24 5.24
N ASP A 369 12.30 10.14 4.68
CA ASP A 369 12.82 9.01 5.46
C ASP A 369 13.99 9.36 6.37
N ASP A 370 14.78 10.37 6.02
CA ASP A 370 15.87 10.88 6.86
C ASP A 370 15.36 11.83 7.98
N GLU A 371 14.13 12.33 7.87
CA GLU A 371 13.51 13.28 8.82
C GLU A 371 12.51 12.57 9.76
N LEU A 372 11.71 11.65 9.23
CA LEU A 372 10.71 10.88 9.96
C LEU A 372 11.37 9.74 10.72
N ARG A 373 10.83 9.46 11.91
CA ARG A 373 11.32 8.45 12.84
C ARG A 373 10.23 7.45 13.16
N ILE A 374 10.58 6.34 13.79
CA ILE A 374 9.61 5.30 14.20
C ILE A 374 8.48 5.89 15.06
N ASN A 375 8.76 6.85 15.93
CA ASN A 375 7.73 7.51 16.72
C ASN A 375 6.98 8.64 15.99
N HIS A 376 7.27 8.89 14.71
CA HIS A 376 6.53 9.84 13.88
C HIS A 376 5.38 9.18 13.12
N ILE A 377 5.15 7.87 13.27
CA ILE A 377 4.11 7.15 12.56
C ILE A 377 3.01 6.63 13.49
N GLN A 378 1.80 6.48 12.98
CA GLN A 378 0.70 5.73 13.58
C GLN A 378 0.31 4.57 12.66
N LEU A 379 0.07 3.42 13.26
CA LEU A 379 -0.21 2.15 12.60
C LEU A 379 -1.56 1.62 13.06
N LEU A 380 -2.30 1.00 12.14
CA LEU A 380 -3.38 0.09 12.51
C LEU A 380 -2.78 -1.26 12.92
N GLY A 381 -3.29 -1.81 14.01
CA GLY A 381 -2.95 -3.15 14.46
C GLY A 381 -4.16 -4.05 14.66
N THR A 382 -3.98 -5.35 14.49
CA THR A 382 -5.00 -6.34 14.86
C THR A 382 -4.68 -6.95 16.23
N HIS A 383 -5.69 -7.09 17.06
CA HIS A 383 -5.59 -7.82 18.33
C HIS A 383 -5.87 -9.30 18.07
N ASN A 384 -5.10 -10.19 18.71
CA ASN A 384 -5.09 -11.62 18.45
C ASN A 384 -5.10 -11.96 16.95
N SER A 385 -4.14 -11.44 16.19
CA SER A 385 -4.13 -11.43 14.72
C SER A 385 -4.25 -12.80 14.05
N TYR A 386 -4.04 -13.87 14.80
CA TYR A 386 -4.14 -15.25 14.35
C TYR A 386 -5.55 -15.85 14.50
N HIS A 387 -6.46 -15.17 15.20
CA HIS A 387 -7.72 -15.74 15.71
C HIS A 387 -8.70 -16.15 14.60
N ILE A 388 -9.33 -17.32 14.77
CA ILE A 388 -10.44 -17.84 13.95
C ILE A 388 -11.62 -18.13 14.88
N ASP A 389 -12.84 -17.79 14.44
CA ASP A 389 -14.06 -18.01 15.22
C ASP A 389 -14.19 -19.50 15.63
N PRO A 390 -14.20 -19.82 16.94
CA PRO A 390 -14.27 -21.20 17.40
C PRO A 390 -15.62 -21.88 17.13
N GLY A 391 -16.65 -21.10 16.73
CA GLY A 391 -17.92 -21.60 16.22
C GLY A 391 -19.07 -21.62 17.25
N GLU A 392 -19.99 -22.56 17.08
CA GLU A 392 -21.22 -22.63 17.87
C GLU A 392 -20.92 -22.92 19.36
N GLY A 393 -21.40 -22.05 20.26
CA GLY A 393 -21.16 -22.14 21.70
C GLY A 393 -20.03 -21.25 22.22
N ALA A 394 -19.27 -20.60 21.32
CA ALA A 394 -18.30 -19.58 21.68
C ALA A 394 -18.93 -18.36 22.37
N LEU A 395 -18.18 -17.72 23.26
CA LEU A 395 -18.59 -16.45 23.85
C LEU A 395 -18.65 -15.35 22.76
N PRO A 396 -19.57 -14.37 22.85
CA PRO A 396 -19.73 -13.34 21.82
C PRO A 396 -18.43 -12.60 21.45
N GLN A 397 -17.56 -12.35 22.43
CA GLN A 397 -16.27 -11.69 22.21
C GLN A 397 -15.22 -12.53 21.47
N TRP A 398 -15.50 -13.80 21.18
CA TRP A 398 -14.65 -14.68 20.37
C TRP A 398 -15.25 -14.95 18.98
N LYS A 399 -16.36 -14.27 18.62
CA LYS A 399 -17.03 -14.50 17.34
C LYS A 399 -16.55 -13.54 16.26
N TYR A 400 -15.28 -13.69 15.88
CA TYR A 400 -14.66 -12.96 14.78
C TYR A 400 -13.54 -13.82 14.17
N THR A 401 -13.13 -13.51 12.95
CA THR A 401 -12.05 -14.23 12.27
C THR A 401 -11.17 -13.21 11.58
N HIS A 402 -9.87 -13.33 11.79
CA HIS A 402 -8.87 -12.58 11.02
C HIS A 402 -8.51 -13.33 9.75
N ALA A 403 -8.12 -12.59 8.72
CA ALA A 403 -7.44 -13.16 7.56
C ALA A 403 -6.06 -13.71 7.98
N PRO A 404 -5.41 -14.58 7.18
CA PRO A 404 -4.00 -14.90 7.36
C PRO A 404 -3.11 -13.64 7.51
N LEU A 405 -1.99 -13.75 8.21
CA LEU A 405 -1.16 -12.58 8.57
C LEU A 405 -0.65 -11.81 7.34
N ASP A 406 -0.24 -12.52 6.30
CA ASP A 406 0.18 -11.94 5.02
C ASP A 406 -0.97 -11.21 4.31
N GLU A 407 -2.19 -11.73 4.35
CA GLU A 407 -3.38 -11.03 3.83
C GLU A 407 -3.74 -9.78 4.63
N GLN A 408 -3.58 -9.79 5.96
CA GLN A 408 -3.77 -8.60 6.79
C GLN A 408 -2.78 -7.49 6.41
N LEU A 409 -1.50 -7.85 6.24
CA LEU A 409 -0.45 -6.92 5.81
C LEU A 409 -0.71 -6.42 4.38
N GLN A 410 -1.09 -7.31 3.46
CA GLN A 410 -1.24 -7.00 2.04
C GLN A 410 -2.51 -6.22 1.70
N PHE A 411 -3.65 -6.61 2.26
CA PHE A 411 -4.96 -6.16 1.80
C PHE A 411 -5.74 -5.36 2.84
N GLN A 412 -5.38 -5.48 4.13
CA GLN A 412 -6.07 -4.79 5.22
C GLN A 412 -5.29 -3.61 5.79
N MET A 413 -4.15 -3.28 5.19
CA MET A 413 -3.32 -2.12 5.56
C MET A 413 -2.88 -2.14 7.03
N VAL A 414 -2.77 -3.34 7.60
CA VAL A 414 -2.30 -3.56 8.98
C VAL A 414 -0.78 -3.51 8.99
N ARG A 415 -0.18 -2.83 9.97
CA ARG A 415 1.28 -2.79 10.17
C ARG A 415 1.70 -3.19 11.59
N SER A 416 0.74 -3.65 12.39
CA SER A 416 0.98 -4.21 13.70
C SER A 416 0.11 -5.44 13.95
N ILE A 417 0.69 -6.50 14.50
CA ILE A 417 -0.01 -7.76 14.75
C ILE A 417 0.31 -8.26 16.16
N GLU A 418 -0.60 -9.00 16.76
CA GLU A 418 -0.52 -9.51 18.12
C GLU A 418 -0.60 -11.04 18.15
N LEU A 419 0.39 -11.68 18.79
CA LEU A 419 0.52 -13.13 18.89
C LEU A 419 0.57 -13.56 20.35
N ASP A 420 -0.39 -14.39 20.74
CA ASP A 420 -0.37 -15.12 22.00
C ASP A 420 0.45 -16.38 21.84
N ILE A 421 1.49 -16.56 22.65
CA ILE A 421 2.41 -17.69 22.51
C ILE A 421 2.39 -18.59 23.75
N TYR A 422 2.41 -19.89 23.51
CA TYR A 422 2.44 -20.92 24.56
C TYR A 422 3.62 -21.86 24.35
N PHE A 423 4.44 -22.07 25.38
CA PHE A 423 5.58 -22.98 25.29
C PHE A 423 5.15 -24.45 25.11
N ARG A 424 5.68 -25.12 24.09
CA ARG A 424 5.43 -26.54 23.82
C ARG A 424 6.42 -27.44 24.55
N ALA A 425 5.97 -28.57 25.07
CA ALA A 425 6.83 -29.50 25.82
C ALA A 425 7.96 -30.10 24.95
N GLU A 426 7.69 -30.29 23.66
CA GLU A 426 8.60 -30.73 22.62
C GLU A 426 9.55 -29.62 22.10
N GLY A 427 9.37 -28.38 22.55
CA GLY A 427 10.09 -27.19 22.09
C GLY A 427 9.30 -26.35 21.09
N GLY A 428 9.62 -25.05 21.02
CA GLY A 428 8.90 -24.07 20.23
C GLY A 428 7.65 -23.52 20.93
N PHE A 429 6.81 -22.82 20.16
CA PHE A 429 5.66 -22.08 20.69
C PHE A 429 4.42 -22.31 19.82
N SER A 430 3.29 -22.69 20.42
CA SER A 430 1.98 -22.62 19.75
C SER A 430 1.43 -21.22 19.81
N VAL A 431 0.61 -20.88 18.81
CA VAL A 431 -0.09 -19.60 18.72
C VAL A 431 -1.59 -19.84 18.69
N HIS A 432 -2.30 -19.35 19.69
CA HIS A 432 -3.76 -19.44 19.84
C HIS A 432 -4.23 -18.64 21.07
N HIS A 433 -5.52 -18.34 21.20
CA HIS A 433 -6.02 -17.44 22.26
C HIS A 433 -6.18 -18.14 23.61
N ILE A 434 -6.92 -19.27 23.66
CA ILE A 434 -7.09 -20.05 24.89
C ILE A 434 -7.05 -21.55 24.54
N PRO A 435 -6.10 -22.33 25.10
CA PRO A 435 -6.02 -23.76 24.81
C PRO A 435 -7.35 -24.47 25.09
N LEU A 436 -7.78 -25.34 24.16
CA LEU A 436 -8.99 -26.18 24.21
C LEU A 436 -10.35 -25.47 24.10
N PHE A 437 -10.41 -24.14 24.25
CA PHE A 437 -11.66 -23.38 24.27
C PHE A 437 -11.75 -22.38 23.11
N ASP A 438 -10.61 -21.84 22.71
CA ASP A 438 -10.45 -20.87 21.63
C ASP A 438 -9.05 -21.06 21.01
N ASP A 439 -8.85 -22.25 20.42
CA ASP A 439 -7.56 -22.73 19.93
C ASP A 439 -7.41 -22.71 18.41
N GLN A 440 -8.43 -22.22 17.69
CA GLN A 440 -8.35 -22.07 16.24
C GLN A 440 -7.45 -20.88 15.86
N THR A 441 -6.62 -21.09 14.85
CA THR A 441 -5.57 -20.14 14.47
C THR A 441 -5.25 -20.22 12.98
N THR A 442 -4.93 -19.08 12.36
CA THR A 442 -4.46 -19.01 10.97
C THR A 442 -2.99 -19.43 10.83
N CYS A 443 -2.23 -19.46 11.92
CA CYS A 443 -0.83 -19.91 11.95
C CYS A 443 -0.54 -20.64 13.27
N GLU A 444 -0.31 -21.95 13.21
CA GLU A 444 -0.32 -22.81 14.41
C GLU A 444 0.87 -22.62 15.37
N SER A 445 1.97 -22.03 14.91
CA SER A 445 3.19 -21.86 15.69
C SER A 445 3.92 -20.57 15.37
N LEU A 446 4.72 -20.08 16.33
CA LEU A 446 5.42 -18.79 16.20
C LEU A 446 6.32 -18.77 14.97
N ASP A 447 7.01 -19.85 14.65
CA ASP A 447 7.86 -19.97 13.46
C ASP A 447 7.06 -19.89 12.15
N ILE A 448 5.85 -20.48 12.09
CA ILE A 448 4.96 -20.36 10.93
C ILE A 448 4.44 -18.93 10.81
N CYS A 449 3.97 -18.33 11.92
CA CYS A 449 3.46 -16.97 11.93
C CYS A 449 4.54 -15.96 11.47
N LEU A 450 5.74 -16.05 12.04
CA LEU A 450 6.85 -15.19 11.65
C LEU A 450 7.35 -15.49 10.23
N GLY A 451 7.24 -16.73 9.75
CA GLY A 451 7.52 -17.08 8.37
C GLY A 451 6.64 -16.33 7.37
N LEU A 452 5.32 -16.28 7.62
CA LEU A 452 4.37 -15.51 6.80
C LEU A 452 4.73 -14.01 6.78
N VAL A 453 5.02 -13.45 7.96
CA VAL A 453 5.44 -12.03 8.07
C VAL A 453 6.75 -11.80 7.34
N LYS A 454 7.71 -12.71 7.45
CA LYS A 454 9.01 -12.62 6.79
C LYS A 454 8.85 -12.61 5.27
N ASP A 455 8.09 -13.56 4.73
CA ASP A 455 7.88 -13.69 3.29
C ASP A 455 7.20 -12.44 2.71
N TRP A 456 6.22 -11.88 3.44
CA TRP A 456 5.60 -10.61 3.08
C TRP A 456 6.61 -9.45 3.19
N SER A 457 7.37 -9.35 4.27
CA SER A 457 8.36 -8.31 4.50
C SER A 457 9.49 -8.32 3.47
N ASP A 458 9.97 -9.49 3.07
CA ASP A 458 10.97 -9.67 2.01
C ASP A 458 10.47 -9.20 0.64
N SER A 459 9.17 -9.33 0.36
CA SER A 459 8.53 -8.85 -0.86
C SER A 459 8.08 -7.39 -0.80
N HIS A 460 8.19 -6.74 0.37
CA HIS A 460 7.80 -5.34 0.58
C HIS A 460 8.90 -4.58 1.33
N PRO A 461 10.15 -4.52 0.82
CA PRO A 461 11.31 -4.02 1.60
C PRO A 461 11.20 -2.56 2.05
N TRP A 462 10.23 -1.82 1.52
CA TRP A 462 9.97 -0.41 1.81
C TRP A 462 8.85 -0.17 2.83
N HIS A 463 8.21 -1.21 3.38
CA HIS A 463 7.22 -1.04 4.43
C HIS A 463 7.82 -0.34 5.67
N VAL A 464 7.03 0.45 6.39
CA VAL A 464 7.42 0.98 7.71
C VAL A 464 7.68 -0.17 8.69
N PRO A 465 8.48 0.01 9.76
CA PRO A 465 8.75 -1.09 10.68
C PRO A 465 7.47 -1.75 11.20
N LEU A 466 7.34 -3.05 10.97
CA LEU A 466 6.20 -3.82 11.49
C LEU A 466 6.33 -3.95 12.99
N MET A 467 5.24 -3.72 13.73
CA MET A 467 5.24 -3.86 15.19
C MET A 467 4.50 -5.14 15.60
N ILE A 468 5.25 -6.19 15.94
CA ILE A 468 4.70 -7.47 16.40
C ILE A 468 4.65 -7.46 17.92
N LEU A 469 3.44 -7.55 18.46
CA LEU A 469 3.18 -7.70 19.88
C LEU A 469 3.20 -9.19 20.22
N ILE A 470 3.99 -9.55 21.22
CA ILE A 470 4.10 -10.92 21.74
C ILE A 470 3.52 -10.93 23.15
N GLU A 471 2.49 -11.73 23.38
CA GLU A 471 2.00 -12.03 24.71
C GLU A 471 2.34 -13.49 25.09
N PRO A 472 3.42 -13.70 25.86
CA PRO A 472 3.71 -15.02 26.41
C PRO A 472 2.64 -15.38 27.44
N LYS A 473 1.91 -16.46 27.20
CA LYS A 473 0.88 -16.96 28.11
C LYS A 473 1.45 -18.05 29.01
N GLU A 474 1.16 -17.95 30.30
CA GLU A 474 1.52 -18.99 31.27
C GLU A 474 0.61 -20.22 31.09
N ILE A 475 1.19 -21.42 31.02
CA ILE A 475 0.39 -22.64 31.13
C ILE A 475 0.05 -22.85 32.60
N LEU A 476 -1.23 -22.95 32.93
CA LEU A 476 -1.72 -23.36 34.25
C LEU A 476 -0.90 -24.55 34.80
N GLY A 477 -0.02 -24.29 35.77
CA GLY A 477 0.77 -25.30 36.48
C GLY A 477 2.15 -25.65 35.87
N LYS A 478 2.62 -24.94 34.84
CA LYS A 478 4.02 -25.00 34.41
C LYS A 478 4.59 -23.58 34.33
N ASP A 479 5.47 -23.32 35.27
CA ASP A 479 6.23 -22.09 35.39
C ASP A 479 7.18 -21.94 34.17
N LEU A 480 7.16 -20.77 33.53
CA LEU A 480 8.09 -20.41 32.44
C LEU A 480 9.47 -20.02 32.99
N SER A 481 9.65 -20.00 34.32
CA SER A 481 10.89 -19.68 35.04
C SER A 481 12.11 -20.54 34.68
N ASP A 482 11.95 -21.66 33.95
CA ASP A 482 13.04 -22.54 33.49
C ASP A 482 13.74 -22.04 32.19
N ASN A 483 13.97 -20.73 32.04
CA ASN A 483 14.55 -20.08 30.83
C ASN A 483 13.66 -20.19 29.58
N GLY A 484 12.34 -20.28 29.75
CA GLY A 484 11.39 -20.40 28.64
C GLY A 484 11.30 -19.13 27.81
N ILE A 485 11.30 -17.97 28.48
CA ILE A 485 11.16 -16.66 27.84
C ILE A 485 12.38 -16.29 26.98
N ASP A 486 13.59 -16.70 27.36
CA ASP A 486 14.82 -16.47 26.58
C ASP A 486 14.79 -17.18 25.22
N LYS A 487 14.03 -18.27 25.11
CA LYS A 487 13.89 -19.01 23.86
C LYS A 487 13.02 -18.28 22.84
N VAL A 488 12.23 -17.29 23.25
CA VAL A 488 11.44 -16.46 22.34
C VAL A 488 12.37 -15.66 21.43
N ASP A 489 13.39 -15.00 22.00
CA ASP A 489 14.40 -14.26 21.25
C ASP A 489 15.11 -15.15 20.24
N ALA A 490 15.52 -16.34 20.67
CA ALA A 490 16.17 -17.31 19.80
C ALA A 490 15.26 -17.77 18.65
N ALA A 491 13.96 -17.98 18.92
CA ALA A 491 13.00 -18.36 17.90
C ALA A 491 12.77 -17.23 16.88
N ILE A 492 12.66 -15.98 17.34
CA ILE A 492 12.53 -14.81 16.47
C ILE A 492 13.76 -14.68 15.56
N ARG A 493 14.97 -14.68 16.14
CA ARG A 493 16.22 -14.57 15.38
C ARG A 493 16.40 -15.73 14.40
N ALA A 494 15.97 -16.93 14.75
CA ALA A 494 16.06 -18.10 13.87
C ALA A 494 15.22 -17.95 12.59
N VAL A 495 14.11 -17.20 12.63
CA VAL A 495 13.24 -16.98 11.46
C VAL A 495 13.67 -15.73 10.70
N LEU A 496 13.80 -14.59 11.37
CA LEU A 496 13.98 -13.30 10.71
C LEU A 496 15.44 -12.94 10.41
N GLY A 497 16.38 -13.43 11.23
CA GLY A 497 17.76 -12.93 11.23
C GLY A 497 17.91 -11.58 11.92
N ASP A 498 19.13 -11.23 12.33
CA ASP A 498 19.41 -10.01 13.09
C ASP A 498 19.29 -8.74 12.24
N ASP A 499 19.49 -8.83 10.93
CA ASP A 499 19.42 -7.71 9.99
C ASP A 499 18.00 -7.19 9.73
N ARG A 500 17.00 -8.03 10.01
CA ARG A 500 15.57 -7.72 9.81
C ARG A 500 14.84 -7.31 11.08
N ILE A 501 15.55 -7.21 12.21
CA ILE A 501 14.96 -6.88 13.50
C ILE A 501 15.51 -5.54 13.97
N ILE A 502 14.66 -4.70 14.56
CA ILE A 502 15.09 -3.55 15.36
C ILE A 502 14.97 -3.98 16.83
N THR A 503 16.09 -3.97 17.52
CA THR A 503 16.21 -4.40 18.91
C THR A 503 16.36 -3.21 19.87
N PRO A 504 16.13 -3.41 21.17
CA PRO A 504 16.55 -2.49 22.22
C PRO A 504 17.98 -1.97 22.08
N ASP A 505 18.93 -2.82 21.69
CA ASP A 505 20.33 -2.42 21.58
C ASP A 505 20.57 -1.47 20.40
N ASP A 506 19.85 -1.63 19.29
CA ASP A 506 19.93 -0.73 18.13
C ASP A 506 19.47 0.68 18.47
N VAL A 507 18.45 0.80 19.34
CA VAL A 507 17.93 2.09 19.83
C VAL A 507 18.81 2.65 20.93
N ARG A 508 19.30 1.81 21.86
CA ARG A 508 20.13 2.25 22.99
C ARG A 508 21.51 2.73 22.54
N GLY A 509 22.08 2.11 21.52
CA GLY A 509 23.43 2.40 21.04
C GLY A 509 24.46 2.34 22.17
N SER A 510 25.20 3.42 22.37
CA SER A 510 26.23 3.53 23.42
C SER A 510 25.74 4.10 24.76
N HIS A 511 24.47 4.48 24.87
CA HIS A 511 23.91 5.04 26.11
C HIS A 511 23.76 3.98 27.19
N ALA A 512 23.68 4.41 28.46
CA ALA A 512 23.56 3.47 29.56
C ALA A 512 22.16 2.83 29.60
N THR A 513 21.14 3.55 29.14
CA THR A 513 19.73 3.12 29.20
C THR A 513 18.98 3.49 27.93
N LEU A 514 17.88 2.80 27.63
CA LEU A 514 17.01 3.13 26.50
C LEU A 514 16.40 4.52 26.63
N ARG A 515 15.96 4.88 27.84
CA ARG A 515 15.41 6.21 28.11
C ARG A 515 16.39 7.33 27.82
N GLU A 516 17.65 7.17 28.24
CA GLU A 516 18.72 8.12 27.95
C GLU A 516 18.93 8.28 26.43
N ALA A 517 18.97 7.17 25.69
CA ALA A 517 19.11 7.20 24.24
C ALA A 517 17.94 7.92 23.54
N LEU A 518 16.70 7.59 23.93
CA LEU A 518 15.50 8.21 23.34
C LEU A 518 15.40 9.70 23.67
N GLU A 519 15.87 10.13 24.84
CA GLU A 519 15.89 11.55 25.23
C GLU A 519 17.00 12.34 24.54
N ALA A 520 18.15 11.71 24.26
CA ALA A 520 19.29 12.34 23.63
C ALA A 520 19.20 12.35 22.10
N ASP A 521 18.86 11.21 21.50
CA ASP A 521 19.01 10.95 20.06
C ASP A 521 17.66 10.70 19.36
N GLY A 522 16.63 10.32 20.12
CA GLY A 522 15.32 9.93 19.60
C GLY A 522 15.29 8.51 19.01
N TRP A 523 14.16 8.14 18.41
CA TRP A 523 14.02 6.85 17.71
C TRP A 523 14.77 6.84 16.37
N PRO A 524 15.22 5.68 15.86
CA PRO A 524 15.79 5.58 14.51
C PRO A 524 14.90 6.22 13.43
N THR A 525 15.53 6.69 12.36
CA THR A 525 14.79 7.26 11.21
C THR A 525 14.06 6.16 10.43
N LEU A 526 13.08 6.52 9.60
CA LEU A 526 12.42 5.56 8.73
C LEU A 526 13.41 4.98 7.70
N ALA A 527 14.39 5.77 7.24
CA ALA A 527 15.48 5.26 6.40
C ALA A 527 16.22 4.08 7.04
N GLU A 528 16.43 4.14 8.36
CA GLU A 528 17.13 3.09 9.13
C GLU A 528 16.22 1.91 9.49
N ALA A 529 14.91 2.12 9.51
CA ALA A 529 13.92 1.20 10.07
C ALA A 529 13.07 0.44 9.04
N ARG A 530 13.00 0.90 7.78
CA ARG A 530 12.20 0.26 6.73
C ARG A 530 12.60 -1.19 6.48
N GLY A 531 11.61 -2.01 6.13
CA GLY A 531 11.78 -3.44 5.85
C GLY A 531 12.11 -4.28 7.09
N LYS A 532 12.11 -3.69 8.30
CA LYS A 532 12.43 -4.38 9.55
C LYS A 532 11.21 -4.59 10.43
N VAL A 533 11.39 -5.42 11.45
CA VAL A 533 10.35 -5.82 12.41
C VAL A 533 10.79 -5.47 13.83
N MET A 534 9.87 -4.94 14.61
CA MET A 534 10.03 -4.65 16.04
C MET A 534 9.15 -5.58 16.85
N PHE A 535 9.67 -6.08 17.96
CA PHE A 535 8.92 -6.95 18.86
C PHE A 535 8.62 -6.27 20.19
N LEU A 536 7.37 -6.28 20.60
CA LEU A 536 6.88 -5.63 21.82
C LEU A 536 6.32 -6.71 22.76
N MET A 537 6.89 -6.87 23.95
CA MET A 537 6.36 -7.81 24.95
C MET A 537 5.16 -7.17 25.68
N LEU A 538 3.99 -7.79 25.57
CA LEU A 538 2.74 -7.30 26.15
C LEU A 538 2.58 -7.63 27.64
N ASP A 539 3.13 -8.75 28.09
CA ASP A 539 3.03 -9.13 29.50
C ASP A 539 3.66 -8.05 30.38
N ASN A 540 2.99 -7.74 31.50
CA ASN A 540 3.47 -6.77 32.49
C ASN A 540 3.65 -7.39 33.88
N LYS A 541 3.78 -8.72 33.95
CA LYS A 541 3.82 -9.51 35.18
C LYS A 541 5.09 -10.37 35.21
N GLU A 542 4.93 -11.68 35.38
CA GLU A 542 5.99 -12.65 35.67
C GLU A 542 6.90 -12.87 34.47
N ASN A 543 6.35 -12.96 33.25
CA ASN A 543 7.15 -13.14 32.04
C ASN A 543 8.06 -11.94 31.79
N ARG A 544 7.54 -10.73 31.91
CA ARG A 544 8.35 -9.50 31.80
C ARG A 544 9.41 -9.41 32.90
N THR A 545 9.03 -9.72 34.13
CA THR A 545 9.96 -9.66 35.27
C THR A 545 11.14 -10.60 35.00
N THR A 546 10.86 -11.85 34.63
CA THR A 546 11.85 -12.86 34.26
C THR A 546 12.72 -12.39 33.09
N TYR A 547 12.14 -11.77 32.06
CA TYR A 547 12.88 -11.27 30.90
C TYR A 547 13.93 -10.20 31.24
N LEU A 548 13.70 -9.45 32.33
CA LEU A 548 14.58 -8.37 32.80
C LEU A 548 15.60 -8.81 33.86
N GLU A 549 15.45 -9.97 34.52
CA GLU A 549 16.26 -10.34 35.70
C GLU A 549 17.78 -10.30 35.44
N GLU A 550 18.23 -10.86 34.32
CA GLU A 550 19.64 -10.84 33.91
C GLU A 550 19.97 -9.72 32.91
N HIS A 551 18.95 -8.98 32.48
CA HIS A 551 19.02 -7.96 31.42
C HIS A 551 18.27 -6.69 31.85
N PRO A 552 18.72 -6.02 32.92
CA PRO A 552 17.97 -4.95 33.56
C PRO A 552 17.77 -3.72 32.67
N ASN A 553 18.54 -3.56 31.58
CA ASN A 553 18.27 -2.56 30.53
C ASN A 553 18.03 -3.18 29.15
N LEU A 554 17.53 -4.41 29.10
CA LEU A 554 17.27 -5.18 27.88
C LEU A 554 18.52 -5.43 27.03
N GLU A 555 19.71 -5.45 27.64
CA GLU A 555 20.97 -5.69 26.93
C GLU A 555 20.95 -7.05 26.21
N GLY A 556 21.12 -7.09 24.89
CA GLY A 556 21.12 -8.32 24.09
C GLY A 556 19.74 -8.92 23.83
N ARG A 557 18.66 -8.30 24.33
CA ARG A 557 17.27 -8.77 24.13
C ARG A 557 16.75 -8.40 22.74
N VAL A 558 15.78 -9.17 22.27
CA VAL A 558 15.07 -8.89 21.00
C VAL A 558 13.87 -7.97 21.21
N MET A 559 13.11 -8.19 22.27
CA MET A 559 11.82 -7.54 22.49
C MET A 559 11.96 -6.30 23.37
N PHE A 560 11.22 -5.25 23.02
CA PHE A 560 10.98 -4.12 23.90
C PHE A 560 9.96 -4.52 24.97
N ALA A 561 10.36 -4.51 26.24
CA ALA A 561 9.48 -4.87 27.35
C ALA A 561 8.49 -3.76 27.71
N ARG A 562 7.23 -4.12 27.99
CA ARG A 562 6.21 -3.17 28.47
C ARG A 562 6.55 -2.62 29.85
N GLY A 563 6.86 -1.33 29.91
CA GLY A 563 7.30 -0.66 31.13
C GLY A 563 6.27 0.24 31.79
N GLY A 564 6.68 0.80 32.93
CA GLY A 564 6.08 2.00 33.51
C GLY A 564 6.75 3.27 32.98
N LYS A 565 6.25 4.43 33.39
CA LYS A 565 6.97 5.69 33.23
C LYS A 565 8.23 5.65 34.10
N ASP A 566 9.32 6.24 33.60
CA ASP A 566 10.59 6.47 34.31
C ASP A 566 11.46 5.23 34.57
N GLU A 567 11.06 4.04 34.10
CA GLU A 567 11.91 2.86 34.10
C GLU A 567 13.00 3.00 33.02
N PRO A 568 14.29 2.73 33.33
CA PRO A 568 15.41 3.02 32.42
C PRO A 568 15.34 2.25 31.08
N TRP A 569 14.68 1.11 31.08
CA TRP A 569 14.48 0.22 29.92
C TRP A 569 13.16 0.43 29.19
N SER A 570 12.27 1.28 29.70
CA SER A 570 10.92 1.44 29.16
C SER A 570 10.93 2.35 27.93
N ALA A 571 10.61 1.80 26.77
CA ALA A 571 10.43 2.55 25.52
C ALA A 571 8.97 2.53 25.03
N ILE A 572 8.17 1.59 25.55
CA ILE A 572 6.82 1.27 25.09
C ILE A 572 5.86 1.33 26.28
N LEU A 573 4.73 2.01 26.08
CA LEU A 573 3.63 2.06 27.04
C LEU A 573 2.34 1.57 26.40
N GLU A 574 1.42 1.09 27.23
CA GLU A 574 0.11 0.62 26.79
C GLU A 574 -1.00 1.20 27.67
N TYR A 575 -2.00 1.78 27.00
CA TYR A 575 -3.21 2.32 27.59
C TYR A 575 -4.43 1.72 26.91
N GLY A 576 -5.10 0.79 27.59
CA GLY A 576 -6.14 -0.05 26.99
C GLY A 576 -7.44 0.67 26.63
N ASN A 577 -7.66 1.91 27.11
CA ASN A 577 -8.86 2.67 26.76
C ASN A 577 -8.52 4.15 26.46
N PRO A 578 -8.57 4.58 25.19
CA PRO A 578 -8.21 5.94 24.82
C PRO A 578 -9.17 6.98 25.39
N GLU A 579 -10.45 6.67 25.63
CA GLU A 579 -11.41 7.60 26.24
C GLU A 579 -11.06 7.96 27.67
N ARG A 580 -10.55 6.98 28.42
CA ARG A 580 -10.16 7.18 29.83
C ARG A 580 -8.76 7.77 29.94
N ASP A 581 -7.86 7.35 29.05
CA ASP A 581 -6.42 7.52 29.20
C ASP A 581 -5.83 8.56 28.22
N GLU A 582 -6.66 9.39 27.56
CA GLU A 582 -6.23 10.34 26.51
C GLU A 582 -5.08 11.25 26.95
N ALA A 583 -5.19 11.84 28.15
CA ALA A 583 -4.17 12.77 28.66
C ALA A 583 -2.84 12.06 28.94
N GLU A 584 -2.90 10.85 29.46
CA GLU A 584 -1.74 10.01 29.72
C GLU A 584 -1.07 9.55 28.43
N ILE A 585 -1.84 9.22 27.40
CA ILE A 585 -1.35 8.88 26.06
C ILE A 585 -0.60 10.07 25.47
N VAL A 586 -1.21 11.25 25.42
CA VAL A 586 -0.56 12.45 24.87
C VAL A 586 0.75 12.76 25.60
N ALA A 587 0.75 12.70 26.93
CA ALA A 587 1.95 12.95 27.73
C ALA A 587 3.05 11.91 27.48
N ALA A 588 2.69 10.64 27.30
CA ALA A 588 3.63 9.58 26.97
C ALA A 588 4.24 9.77 25.57
N VAL A 589 3.41 10.08 24.59
CA VAL A 589 3.83 10.33 23.20
C VAL A 589 4.79 11.52 23.13
N GLN A 590 4.48 12.63 23.82
CA GLN A 590 5.37 13.80 23.92
C GLN A 590 6.70 13.51 24.62
N ALA A 591 6.73 12.53 25.53
CA ALA A 591 7.94 12.08 26.21
C ALA A 591 8.76 11.04 25.41
N GLY A 592 8.39 10.80 24.14
CA GLY A 592 9.13 9.94 23.22
C GLY A 592 8.87 8.43 23.38
N TYR A 593 7.82 8.04 24.12
CA TYR A 593 7.41 6.63 24.17
C TYR A 593 6.58 6.26 22.95
N LEU A 594 6.74 5.03 22.45
CA LEU A 594 5.71 4.45 21.58
C LEU A 594 4.55 3.97 22.45
N VAL A 595 3.32 4.18 21.97
CA VAL A 595 2.12 3.92 22.76
C VAL A 595 1.16 3.03 21.98
N ARG A 596 0.73 1.92 22.60
CA ARG A 596 -0.37 1.08 22.11
C ARG A 596 -1.67 1.44 22.83
N THR A 597 -2.77 1.49 22.08
CA THR A 597 -4.13 1.56 22.59
C THR A 597 -5.07 0.60 21.85
N HIS A 598 -6.26 0.34 22.38
CA HIS A 598 -7.24 -0.56 21.78
C HIS A 598 -8.58 0.16 21.60
N VAL A 599 -9.17 0.08 20.40
CA VAL A 599 -10.33 0.91 20.03
C VAL A 599 -11.62 0.12 19.78
N GLY A 600 -11.56 -1.19 19.52
CA GLY A 600 -12.77 -1.95 19.24
C GLY A 600 -12.59 -3.46 19.18
N GLY A 601 -13.58 -4.18 19.69
CA GLY A 601 -13.75 -5.63 19.62
C GLY A 601 -15.21 -6.07 19.45
N PRO A 602 -15.52 -7.38 19.40
CA PRO A 602 -16.81 -7.92 18.92
C PRO A 602 -18.05 -7.56 19.71
N VAL A 603 -17.89 -7.16 20.97
CA VAL A 603 -19.00 -6.74 21.84
C VAL A 603 -19.18 -5.22 21.88
N GLN A 604 -18.34 -4.47 21.17
CA GLN A 604 -18.40 -3.03 21.10
C GLN A 604 -19.33 -2.59 19.96
N ASP A 605 -20.13 -1.55 20.19
CA ASP A 605 -20.92 -0.92 19.14
C ASP A 605 -20.05 0.02 18.26
N ALA A 606 -20.54 0.28 17.04
CA ALA A 606 -19.85 1.09 16.04
C ALA A 606 -19.62 2.55 16.49
N GLU A 607 -20.53 3.13 17.26
CA GLU A 607 -20.42 4.52 17.73
C GLU A 607 -19.28 4.67 18.73
N THR A 608 -19.19 3.74 19.70
CA THR A 608 -18.10 3.73 20.67
C THR A 608 -16.77 3.42 20.01
N ALA A 609 -16.72 2.49 19.05
CA ALA A 609 -15.49 2.21 18.31
C ALA A 609 -15.00 3.43 17.50
N ALA A 610 -15.91 4.12 16.81
CA ALA A 610 -15.60 5.35 16.09
C ALA A 610 -15.09 6.45 17.04
N ARG A 611 -15.76 6.63 18.19
CA ARG A 611 -15.33 7.60 19.21
C ARG A 611 -13.95 7.29 19.75
N ARG A 612 -13.66 6.02 20.09
CA ARG A 612 -12.33 5.59 20.56
C ARG A 612 -11.25 5.77 19.50
N LEU A 613 -11.57 5.47 18.24
CA LEU A 613 -10.65 5.68 17.11
C LEU A 613 -10.29 7.17 16.98
N GLU A 614 -11.27 8.07 17.03
CA GLU A 614 -11.02 9.51 16.97
C GLU A 614 -10.06 9.98 18.07
N ILE A 615 -10.25 9.47 19.29
CA ILE A 615 -9.41 9.79 20.45
C ILE A 615 -8.00 9.18 20.30
N ALA A 616 -7.90 7.93 19.87
CA ALA A 616 -6.63 7.25 19.61
C ALA A 616 -5.80 7.99 18.55
N LEU A 617 -6.44 8.42 17.47
CA LEU A 617 -5.79 9.20 16.40
C LEU A 617 -5.25 10.52 16.94
N ARG A 618 -6.10 11.36 17.54
CA ARG A 618 -5.69 12.71 17.99
C ARG A 618 -4.74 12.70 19.19
N SER A 619 -4.78 11.65 20.03
CA SER A 619 -3.86 11.50 21.15
C SER A 619 -2.43 11.10 20.73
N GLY A 620 -2.25 10.70 19.48
CA GLY A 620 -0.95 10.28 18.95
C GLY A 620 -0.55 8.86 19.36
N ALA A 621 -1.50 7.99 19.73
CA ALA A 621 -1.18 6.58 19.96
C ALA A 621 -0.58 5.96 18.68
N HIS A 622 0.54 5.25 18.81
CA HIS A 622 1.32 4.77 17.67
C HIS A 622 0.78 3.45 17.12
N VAL A 623 0.30 2.57 18.00
CA VAL A 623 -0.36 1.31 17.61
C VAL A 623 -1.82 1.38 18.06
N ILE A 624 -2.72 1.41 17.09
CA ILE A 624 -4.17 1.45 17.32
C ILE A 624 -4.73 0.06 17.03
N SER A 625 -4.92 -0.75 18.07
CA SER A 625 -5.36 -2.14 17.95
C SER A 625 -6.88 -2.28 17.84
N THR A 626 -7.33 -3.20 16.99
CA THR A 626 -8.75 -3.55 16.80
C THR A 626 -8.92 -5.04 16.44
N ASP A 627 -10.10 -5.60 16.68
CA ASP A 627 -10.49 -6.91 16.12
C ASP A 627 -11.14 -6.79 14.72
N PHE A 628 -11.42 -5.57 14.23
CA PHE A 628 -12.12 -5.33 12.96
C PHE A 628 -11.38 -4.33 12.05
N PRO A 629 -10.26 -4.73 11.43
CA PRO A 629 -9.53 -3.88 10.47
C PRO A 629 -10.30 -3.71 9.13
N VAL A 630 -11.28 -4.57 8.87
CA VAL A 630 -12.18 -4.53 7.70
C VAL A 630 -13.61 -4.80 8.14
N ASP A 631 -14.59 -4.33 7.38
CA ASP A 631 -16.01 -4.56 7.67
C ASP A 631 -16.41 -5.98 7.19
N PRO A 632 -16.81 -6.89 8.08
CA PRO A 632 -17.27 -8.23 7.72
C PRO A 632 -18.73 -8.27 7.21
N GLY A 633 -19.42 -7.13 7.10
CA GLY A 633 -20.76 -7.00 6.51
C GLY A 633 -21.90 -6.69 7.50
N ASP A 634 -21.70 -6.94 8.79
CA ASP A 634 -22.65 -6.64 9.89
C ASP A 634 -21.94 -6.01 11.12
N ALA A 635 -20.67 -5.60 11.00
CA ALA A 635 -19.92 -4.93 12.07
C ALA A 635 -19.45 -3.54 11.61
N TYR A 636 -18.52 -2.94 12.34
CA TYR A 636 -17.82 -1.72 11.93
C TYR A 636 -16.42 -2.08 11.47
N ALA A 637 -15.81 -1.19 10.69
CA ALA A 637 -14.38 -1.24 10.41
C ALA A 637 -13.66 -0.10 11.11
N VAL A 638 -12.48 -0.40 11.64
CA VAL A 638 -11.52 0.59 12.12
C VAL A 638 -10.42 0.67 11.08
N THR A 639 -10.26 1.85 10.47
CA THR A 639 -9.20 2.12 9.51
C THR A 639 -8.51 3.43 9.88
N LEU A 640 -7.23 3.54 9.55
CA LEU A 640 -6.56 4.84 9.60
C LEU A 640 -7.20 5.80 8.57
N PRO A 641 -7.10 7.13 8.79
CA PRO A 641 -7.39 8.14 7.77
C PRO A 641 -6.84 7.76 6.39
N ASP A 642 -7.61 8.05 5.35
CA ASP A 642 -7.32 7.72 3.94
C ASP A 642 -7.10 6.23 3.62
N LYS A 643 -7.39 5.34 4.59
CA LYS A 643 -7.09 3.89 4.51
C LYS A 643 -5.61 3.60 4.21
N ALA A 644 -4.72 4.51 4.62
CA ALA A 644 -3.30 4.32 4.45
C ALA A 644 -2.76 3.23 5.39
N PRO A 645 -1.68 2.52 5.01
CA PRO A 645 -0.98 1.58 5.91
C PRO A 645 -0.43 2.21 7.18
N ALA A 646 -0.04 3.49 7.09
CA ALA A 646 0.49 4.25 8.19
C ALA A 646 0.22 5.75 8.01
N ASN A 647 0.12 6.48 9.12
CA ASN A 647 -0.08 7.93 9.12
C ASN A 647 1.04 8.65 9.84
N CYS A 648 1.26 9.94 9.50
CA CYS A 648 2.04 10.80 10.38
C CYS A 648 1.32 10.97 11.73
N ASN A 649 2.07 10.84 12.81
CA ASN A 649 1.56 10.99 14.16
C ASN A 649 1.32 12.48 14.47
N PRO A 650 0.09 12.91 14.79
CA PRO A 650 -0.25 14.32 14.91
C PRO A 650 0.40 15.01 16.12
N VAL A 651 0.88 14.25 17.10
CA VAL A 651 1.53 14.79 18.30
C VAL A 651 3.04 14.93 18.09
N THR A 652 3.70 13.89 17.58
CA THR A 652 5.16 13.91 17.39
C THR A 652 5.61 14.59 16.11
N THR A 653 4.71 14.79 15.14
CA THR A 653 4.98 15.56 13.91
C THR A 653 4.31 16.93 13.91
N ALA A 654 3.89 17.44 15.08
CA ALA A 654 3.09 18.67 15.18
C ALA A 654 3.74 19.90 14.54
N ASP A 655 5.07 19.99 14.55
CA ASP A 655 5.86 21.04 13.90
C ASP A 655 6.02 20.84 12.38
N MET A 656 5.80 19.63 11.89
CA MET A 656 5.79 19.26 10.47
C MET A 656 4.39 19.35 9.85
N GLN A 657 3.33 19.52 10.64
CA GLN A 657 1.96 19.66 10.13
C GLN A 657 1.72 21.04 9.47
N PRO A 658 0.96 21.12 8.36
CA PRO A 658 0.22 20.05 7.68
C PRO A 658 1.04 19.34 6.58
N SER A 659 2.37 19.48 6.59
CA SER A 659 3.23 19.05 5.49
C SER A 659 3.59 17.56 5.52
N CYS A 660 3.44 16.89 6.67
CA CYS A 660 3.60 15.43 6.83
C CYS A 660 2.27 14.73 6.57
N ARG A 661 2.19 13.93 5.51
CA ARG A 661 0.99 13.20 5.05
C ARG A 661 1.22 11.69 5.12
N SER A 662 0.15 10.89 5.10
CA SER A 662 0.25 9.43 5.08
C SER A 662 1.11 8.91 3.92
N GLY A 663 1.00 9.54 2.74
CA GLY A 663 1.87 9.25 1.61
C GLY A 663 3.35 9.60 1.82
N ASP A 664 3.74 10.39 2.82
CA ASP A 664 5.17 10.54 3.17
C ASP A 664 5.70 9.34 3.95
N VAL A 665 4.81 8.50 4.49
CA VAL A 665 5.09 7.39 5.41
C VAL A 665 5.01 6.04 4.70
N GLU A 666 3.83 5.68 4.17
CA GLU A 666 3.57 4.45 3.39
C GLU A 666 2.23 4.55 2.66
#